data_AF-A0A350DC42-F1
#
_entry.id   AF-A0A350DC42-F1
#
_cell.length_a   1.000
_cell.length_b   1.000
_cell.length_c   1.000
_cell.angle_alpha   90.00
_cell.angle_beta   90.00
_cell.angle_gamma   90.00
#
_symmetry.space_group_name_H-M   'P 1'
#
loop_
_entity.id
_entity.type
_entity.pdbx_description
1 polymer ?
#
loop_
_entity_poly.entity_id
_entity_poly.type
_entity_poly.pdbx_seq_one_letter_code
_entity_poly.pdbx_strand_id
1 'polypeptide(L)'
;MVRNALKAAIGCLFVVVLLAETAIAQSTLIEGVPPQAELSERLAVIESLETEPTADQQRDQAALTAALQAYERLQAIEERQQALEQRVSQAPEQLLRLERELNAAQEESLQLSVDNLSDMPLEALEAELADAVIELQQLQSQMAEVNSQLLAAQTLPERAQQAISDALQRAETLRREHDTRAALLADRQLSAREDAQLIQWRLERVLAEQEVSLNQRELSANSRLRELAQQRRDLLALQIDQQEQQLSLLQGVIDRQRRLQSEQAIADAAKNDPLIAEGHPVVLNAQQVNQTLSLELLRATDRANGIVRENIEAQRQLEHVRQLQRSLNEQMEAIRGSQLLSRILREQRQSLPAVVPRRDLQDEIADLRLKQFDLIRQRDQLRQGERLAAQRLEEAGVEVTPGLVDSLTRLYQSRRELVEQLEQAYGSLLSSAIELQLNHQQLLSTTHDLRATIDEQLFWVANSRPLDVNWLRQLPSYLTQEWHEGEWRAVLPTRWRGLSWDMLVGAPLLLLSVVLIALRGRIKKRLALIHSQIGRLKSDTQLHTPKAVLLNALLALPGPLALAGAGVALHTAEGGLALGLAPALLQLSLSWGVIALGRRLLVPDGVAERHFTWAPAYNVRLRRLLIGLGIALVPVVAIAAMSEQMETPLAQRPVAMALFMSGLLAMAWSLTQLILAHVPIFGVRLFRLILGLAMAAVPLVLMGLVAWGYEYTALRLVARFAITLYLLGLWVVVEATVVRSLAVAARRLAYRRALARRRAQVQEGAEG
;
A
#
# COMPACT_ATOMS: atom_id res chain seq x y z
N MET A 1 25.48 75.21 35.90
CA MET A 1 24.53 74.40 35.09
C MET A 1 25.03 73.00 34.74
N VAL A 2 26.31 72.81 34.37
CA VAL A 2 26.86 71.50 33.93
C VAL A 2 26.79 70.40 35.01
N ARG A 3 26.98 70.72 36.29
CA ARG A 3 26.96 69.72 37.39
C ARG A 3 25.56 69.15 37.69
N ASN A 4 24.49 69.86 37.35
CA ASN A 4 23.12 69.36 37.54
C ASN A 4 22.66 68.53 36.34
N ALA A 5 23.13 68.84 35.12
CA ALA A 5 22.86 68.03 33.93
C ALA A 5 23.53 66.64 34.01
N LEU A 6 24.76 66.56 34.54
CA LEU A 6 25.44 65.28 34.71
C LEU A 6 24.74 64.37 35.73
N LYS A 7 24.21 64.95 36.82
CA LYS A 7 23.43 64.20 37.83
C LYS A 7 22.08 63.71 37.29
N ALA A 8 21.42 64.50 36.44
CA ALA A 8 20.19 64.08 35.78
C ALA A 8 20.45 62.97 34.74
N ALA A 9 21.55 63.06 33.98
CA ALA A 9 21.93 62.03 33.01
C ALA A 9 22.32 60.70 33.69
N ILE A 10 23.05 60.75 34.80
CA ILE A 10 23.39 59.54 35.59
C ILE A 10 22.12 58.97 36.25
N GLY A 11 21.20 59.80 36.73
CA GLY A 11 19.91 59.37 37.27
C GLY A 11 19.04 58.68 36.20
N CYS A 12 18.96 59.24 34.99
CA CYS A 12 18.24 58.60 33.89
C CYS A 12 18.90 57.30 33.43
N LEU A 13 20.25 57.24 33.40
CA LEU A 13 20.95 56.01 33.04
C LEU A 13 20.73 54.92 34.11
N PHE A 14 20.69 55.29 35.39
CA PHE A 14 20.41 54.35 36.48
C PHE A 14 18.97 53.84 36.45
N VAL A 15 18.00 54.70 36.11
CA VAL A 15 16.60 54.32 35.92
C VAL A 15 16.41 53.44 34.68
N VAL A 16 17.13 53.71 33.59
CA VAL A 16 17.10 52.87 32.38
C VAL A 16 17.76 51.51 32.62
N VAL A 17 18.85 51.44 33.40
CA VAL A 17 19.47 50.17 33.79
C VAL A 17 18.57 49.37 34.74
N LEU A 18 17.91 50.02 35.71
CA LEU A 18 16.91 49.37 36.58
C LEU A 18 15.66 48.90 35.80
N LEU A 19 15.23 49.64 34.78
CA LEU A 19 14.14 49.25 33.89
C LEU A 19 14.55 48.16 32.89
N ALA A 20 15.83 48.09 32.52
CA ALA A 20 16.37 47.04 31.66
C ALA A 20 16.63 45.73 32.43
N GLU A 21 17.07 45.79 33.69
CA GLU A 21 17.20 44.60 34.56
C GLU A 21 15.83 44.01 34.93
N THR A 22 14.79 44.85 35.07
CA THR A 22 13.41 44.35 35.31
C THR A 22 12.74 43.77 34.07
N ALA A 23 13.25 44.02 32.87
CA ALA A 23 12.74 43.43 31.63
C ALA A 23 13.28 42.02 31.33
N ILE A 24 14.38 41.60 31.97
CA ILE A 24 15.01 40.28 31.75
C ILE A 24 14.57 39.25 32.81
N ALA A 25 13.85 39.67 33.85
CA ALA A 25 13.38 38.80 34.93
C ALA A 25 11.86 38.88 35.14
N GLN A 26 11.07 38.61 34.09
CA GLN A 26 9.69 38.16 34.32
C GLN A 26 9.73 36.70 34.81
N SER A 27 10.18 36.50 36.04
CA SER A 27 9.91 35.26 36.74
C SER A 27 8.43 35.26 37.11
N THR A 28 7.67 34.30 36.60
CA THR A 28 6.32 34.02 37.10
C THR A 28 6.44 33.70 38.58
N LEU A 29 6.14 34.67 39.44
CA LEU A 29 6.11 34.47 40.89
C LEU A 29 4.93 33.53 41.21
N ILE A 30 5.23 32.23 41.25
CA ILE A 30 4.30 31.19 41.68
C ILE A 30 4.20 31.26 43.20
N GLU A 31 3.00 31.50 43.71
CA GLU A 31 2.78 31.68 45.14
C GLU A 31 3.31 30.49 45.96
N GLY A 32 4.29 30.75 46.83
CA GLY A 32 4.88 29.73 47.70
C GLY A 32 5.94 28.82 47.06
N VAL A 33 6.53 29.23 45.93
CA VAL A 33 7.68 28.58 45.28
C VAL A 33 8.84 29.59 45.12
N PRO A 34 10.08 29.26 45.53
CA PRO A 34 11.23 30.15 45.36
C PRO A 34 11.64 30.30 43.87
N PRO A 35 12.23 31.43 43.45
CA PRO A 35 12.66 31.67 42.08
C PRO A 35 13.72 30.66 41.61
N GLN A 36 13.80 30.44 40.29
CA GLN A 36 14.74 29.51 39.66
C GLN A 36 16.19 29.74 40.08
N ALA A 37 16.61 31.01 40.21
CA ALA A 37 17.96 31.37 40.66
C ALA A 37 18.26 30.84 42.07
N GLU A 38 17.31 30.93 42.99
CA GLU A 38 17.45 30.44 44.37
C GLU A 38 17.51 28.91 44.43
N LEU A 39 16.75 28.21 43.58
CA LEU A 39 16.82 26.75 43.47
C LEU A 39 18.14 26.26 42.87
N SER A 40 18.68 26.99 41.88
CA SER A 40 19.99 26.69 41.29
C SER A 40 21.13 26.92 42.28
N GLU A 41 21.03 27.96 43.12
CA GLU A 41 21.99 28.22 44.18
C GLU A 41 21.95 27.13 45.26
N ARG A 42 20.75 26.69 45.68
CA ARG A 42 20.58 25.57 46.63
C ARG A 42 21.16 24.26 46.09
N LEU A 43 20.98 23.99 44.79
CA LEU A 43 21.57 22.83 44.13
C LEU A 43 23.10 22.92 44.07
N ALA A 44 23.65 24.08 43.72
CA ALA A 44 25.09 24.33 43.71
C ALA A 44 25.74 24.20 45.11
N VAL A 45 25.03 24.57 46.17
CA VAL A 45 25.48 24.37 47.56
C VAL A 45 25.57 22.88 47.90
N ILE A 46 24.61 22.06 47.45
CA ILE A 46 24.64 20.60 47.68
C ILE A 46 25.75 19.94 46.84
N GLU A 47 25.95 20.39 45.61
CA GLU A 47 26.97 19.85 44.69
C GLU A 47 28.41 20.26 45.03
N SER A 48 28.59 21.38 45.75
CA SER A 48 29.91 21.86 46.18
C SER A 48 30.42 21.22 47.48
N LEU A 49 29.64 20.34 48.11
CA LEU A 49 30.09 19.58 49.27
C LEU A 49 31.08 18.47 48.85
N GLU A 50 32.32 18.55 49.31
CA GLU A 50 33.40 17.58 48.97
C GLU A 50 33.20 16.17 49.57
N THR A 51 32.08 15.91 50.25
CA THR A 51 31.80 14.65 50.97
C THR A 51 30.71 13.85 50.25
N GLU A 52 30.72 12.51 50.32
CA GLU A 52 29.66 11.69 49.73
C GLU A 52 28.27 12.15 50.23
N PRO A 53 27.33 12.47 49.33
CA PRO A 53 26.03 13.01 49.72
C PRO A 53 25.21 11.94 50.44
N THR A 54 24.64 12.32 51.58
CA THR A 54 23.71 11.48 52.35
C THR A 54 22.45 11.14 51.54
N ALA A 55 21.74 10.07 51.92
CA ALA A 55 20.54 9.62 51.21
C ALA A 55 19.45 10.71 51.10
N ASP A 56 19.36 11.62 52.06
CA ASP A 56 18.42 12.74 52.01
C ASP A 56 18.95 13.87 51.11
N GLN A 57 20.25 14.17 51.10
CA GLN A 57 20.86 15.11 50.15
C GLN A 57 20.72 14.66 48.69
N GLN A 58 20.84 13.36 48.41
CA GLN A 58 20.61 12.80 47.07
C GLN A 58 19.14 12.96 46.62
N ARG A 59 18.19 12.79 47.55
CA ARG A 59 16.75 13.01 47.29
C ARG A 59 16.45 14.48 47.03
N ASP A 60 17.05 15.38 47.80
CA ASP A 60 16.89 16.82 47.62
C ASP A 60 17.54 17.29 46.32
N GLN A 61 18.72 16.78 45.97
CA GLN A 61 19.36 17.06 44.66
C GLN A 61 18.45 16.63 43.49
N ALA A 62 17.87 15.43 43.56
CA ALA A 62 16.95 14.94 42.54
C ALA A 62 15.68 15.80 42.45
N ALA A 63 15.11 16.21 43.59
CA ALA A 63 13.92 17.04 43.65
C ALA A 63 14.18 18.47 43.12
N LEU A 64 15.33 19.07 43.47
CA LEU A 64 15.75 20.37 42.95
C LEU A 64 16.03 20.33 41.44
N THR A 65 16.66 19.26 40.96
CA THR A 65 16.89 19.06 39.51
C THR A 65 15.56 18.94 38.76
N ALA A 66 14.62 18.15 39.28
CA ALA A 66 13.28 18.02 38.70
C ALA A 66 12.49 19.33 38.76
N ALA A 67 12.63 20.12 39.83
CA ALA A 67 12.04 21.45 39.95
C ALA A 67 12.58 22.43 38.89
N LEU A 68 13.89 22.42 38.63
CA LEU A 68 14.49 23.23 37.55
C LEU A 68 14.00 22.80 36.17
N GLN A 69 13.90 21.49 35.90
CA GLN A 69 13.31 20.98 34.66
C GLN A 69 11.83 21.35 34.51
N ALA A 70 11.07 21.41 35.61
CA ALA A 70 9.69 21.86 35.59
C ALA A 70 9.58 23.35 35.20
N TYR A 71 10.51 24.19 35.64
CA TYR A 71 10.60 25.59 35.18
C TYR A 71 10.89 25.71 33.68
N GLU A 72 11.84 24.94 33.15
CA GLU A 72 12.12 24.93 31.70
C GLU A 72 10.88 24.54 30.88
N ARG A 73 10.13 23.54 31.36
CA ARG A 73 8.88 23.11 30.70
C ARG A 73 7.77 24.14 30.83
N LEU A 74 7.66 24.83 31.97
CA LEU A 74 6.71 25.92 32.16
C LEU A 74 6.99 27.06 31.17
N GLN A 75 8.25 27.43 30.99
CA GLN A 75 8.66 28.43 30.01
C GLN A 75 8.29 27.98 28.58
N ALA A 76 8.55 26.72 28.22
CA ALA A 76 8.17 26.18 26.91
C ALA A 76 6.64 26.18 26.67
N ILE A 77 5.84 25.95 27.71
CA ILE A 77 4.37 26.05 27.63
C ILE A 77 3.94 27.50 27.44
N GLU A 78 4.55 28.45 28.15
CA GLU A 78 4.27 29.87 28.01
C GLU A 78 4.60 30.38 26.59
N GLU A 79 5.77 30.00 26.05
CA GLU A 79 6.14 30.30 24.67
C GLU A 79 5.12 29.74 23.66
N ARG A 80 4.66 28.50 23.85
CA ARG A 80 3.61 27.89 23.01
C ARG A 80 2.28 28.62 23.13
N GLN A 81 1.91 29.05 24.34
CA GLN A 81 0.68 29.80 24.57
C GLN A 81 0.72 31.16 23.88
N GLN A 82 1.84 31.88 23.97
CA GLN A 82 2.05 33.14 23.25
C GLN A 82 2.01 32.94 21.73
N ALA A 83 2.68 31.90 21.22
CA ALA A 83 2.65 31.57 19.79
C ALA A 83 1.22 31.23 19.30
N LEU A 84 0.44 30.50 20.12
CA LEU A 84 -0.96 30.20 19.82
C LEU A 84 -1.80 31.48 19.77
N GLU A 85 -1.65 32.38 20.75
CA GLU A 85 -2.39 33.64 20.79
C GLU A 85 -2.05 34.55 19.60
N GLN A 86 -0.78 34.63 19.20
CA GLN A 86 -0.35 35.32 17.99
C GLN A 86 -1.01 34.74 16.74
N ARG A 87 -1.03 33.40 16.59
CA ARG A 87 -1.72 32.75 15.45
C ARG A 87 -3.22 33.01 15.44
N VAL A 88 -3.87 32.93 16.60
CA VAL A 88 -5.33 33.13 16.73
C VAL A 88 -5.73 34.59 16.47
N SER A 89 -4.92 35.54 16.91
CA SER A 89 -5.15 36.98 16.66
C SER A 89 -4.93 37.37 15.20
N GLN A 90 -3.98 36.75 14.50
CA GLN A 90 -3.72 36.97 13.07
C GLN A 90 -4.68 36.21 12.15
N ALA A 91 -5.35 35.16 12.63
CA ALA A 91 -6.20 34.31 11.82
C ALA A 91 -7.31 35.06 11.04
N PRO A 92 -8.07 36.02 11.62
CA PRO A 92 -9.11 36.74 10.88
C PRO A 92 -8.57 37.55 9.69
N GLU A 93 -7.41 38.20 9.86
CA GLU A 93 -6.78 38.94 8.76
C GLU A 93 -6.29 38.00 7.65
N GLN A 94 -5.75 36.84 8.04
CA GLN A 94 -5.32 35.82 7.08
C GLN A 94 -6.50 35.21 6.32
N LEU A 95 -7.63 34.92 6.99
CA LEU A 95 -8.85 34.44 6.35
C LEU A 95 -9.37 35.45 5.31
N LEU A 96 -9.42 36.73 5.66
CA LEU A 96 -9.83 37.78 4.71
C LEU A 96 -8.89 37.92 3.52
N ARG A 97 -7.58 37.70 3.70
CA ARG A 97 -6.61 37.69 2.59
C ARG A 97 -6.83 36.47 1.70
N LEU A 98 -6.95 35.28 2.27
CA LEU A 98 -7.19 34.03 1.54
C LEU A 98 -8.49 34.08 0.75
N GLU A 99 -9.57 34.64 1.32
CA GLU A 99 -10.85 34.79 0.61
C GLU A 99 -10.71 35.72 -0.61
N ARG A 100 -9.93 36.81 -0.50
CA ARG A 100 -9.64 37.69 -1.64
C ARG A 100 -8.78 37.00 -2.70
N GLU A 101 -7.74 36.29 -2.29
CA GLU A 101 -6.87 35.52 -3.18
C GLU A 101 -7.65 34.43 -3.91
N LEU A 102 -8.59 33.76 -3.22
CA LEU A 102 -9.44 32.73 -3.79
C LEU A 102 -10.41 33.31 -4.84
N ASN A 103 -11.03 34.44 -4.54
CA ASN A 103 -11.88 35.13 -5.51
C ASN A 103 -11.08 35.63 -6.73
N ALA A 104 -9.88 36.19 -6.51
CA ALA A 104 -9.01 36.65 -7.59
C ALA A 104 -8.53 35.49 -8.47
N ALA A 105 -8.11 34.37 -7.87
CA ALA A 105 -7.70 33.17 -8.61
C ALA A 105 -8.87 32.61 -9.43
N GLN A 106 -10.10 32.60 -8.91
CA GLN A 106 -11.27 32.17 -9.68
C GLN A 106 -11.52 33.06 -10.90
N GLU A 107 -11.34 34.38 -10.79
CA GLU A 107 -11.49 35.31 -11.92
C GLU A 107 -10.40 35.12 -12.98
N GLU A 108 -9.15 34.85 -12.57
CA GLU A 108 -8.01 34.62 -13.46
C GLU A 108 -8.15 33.32 -14.27
N SER A 109 -8.74 32.28 -13.68
CA SER A 109 -9.01 31.00 -14.36
C SER A 109 -9.86 31.14 -15.64
N LEU A 110 -10.69 32.19 -15.73
CA LEU A 110 -11.55 32.45 -16.88
C LEU A 110 -10.80 33.07 -18.07
N GLN A 111 -9.52 33.44 -17.92
CA GLN A 111 -8.75 34.22 -18.91
C GLN A 111 -7.66 33.42 -19.64
N LEU A 112 -7.44 32.15 -19.31
CA LEU A 112 -6.45 31.29 -19.99
C LEU A 112 -6.84 31.05 -21.46
N SER A 113 -6.16 31.70 -22.41
CA SER A 113 -6.43 31.60 -23.84
C SER A 113 -5.24 31.11 -24.66
N VAL A 114 -5.49 30.15 -25.57
CA VAL A 114 -4.52 29.51 -26.48
C VAL A 114 -3.80 30.50 -27.42
N ASP A 115 -4.44 31.63 -27.72
CA ASP A 115 -3.96 32.56 -28.75
C ASP A 115 -2.64 33.27 -28.38
N ASN A 116 -2.34 33.48 -27.09
CA ASN A 116 -1.10 34.14 -26.66
C ASN A 116 0.14 33.24 -26.71
N LEU A 117 -0.05 31.91 -26.63
CA LEU A 117 1.04 30.92 -26.55
C LEU A 117 1.55 30.48 -27.92
N SER A 118 0.77 30.72 -28.98
CA SER A 118 1.06 30.19 -30.32
C SER A 118 2.20 30.92 -31.05
N ASP A 119 2.56 32.13 -30.62
CA ASP A 119 3.59 32.97 -31.25
C ASP A 119 5.00 32.78 -30.65
N MET A 120 5.13 31.98 -29.58
CA MET A 120 6.42 31.76 -28.90
C MET A 120 7.29 30.70 -29.60
N PRO A 121 8.63 30.84 -29.55
CA PRO A 121 9.53 29.80 -30.07
C PRO A 121 9.44 28.53 -29.22
N LEU A 122 9.60 27.37 -29.85
CA LEU A 122 9.47 26.05 -29.20
C LEU A 122 10.35 25.93 -27.94
N GLU A 123 11.58 26.44 -28.00
CA GLU A 123 12.54 26.40 -26.88
C GLU A 123 12.04 27.20 -25.66
N ALA A 124 11.34 28.32 -25.89
CA ALA A 124 10.76 29.10 -24.81
C ALA A 124 9.54 28.38 -24.20
N LEU A 125 8.70 27.74 -25.02
CA LEU A 125 7.57 26.95 -24.54
C LEU A 125 8.03 25.72 -23.75
N GLU A 126 9.11 25.06 -24.16
CA GLU A 126 9.69 23.93 -23.42
C GLU A 126 10.27 24.36 -22.08
N ALA A 127 10.91 25.54 -22.01
CA ALA A 127 11.37 26.13 -20.76
C ALA A 127 10.20 26.48 -19.83
N GLU A 128 9.14 27.10 -20.36
CA GLU A 128 7.93 27.44 -19.60
C GLU A 128 7.20 26.18 -19.10
N LEU A 129 7.17 25.10 -19.89
CA LEU A 129 6.66 23.81 -19.43
C LEU A 129 7.48 23.28 -18.25
N ALA A 130 8.81 23.34 -18.32
CA ALA A 130 9.67 22.89 -17.23
C ALA A 130 9.45 23.70 -15.95
N ASP A 131 9.35 25.03 -16.06
CA ASP A 131 9.05 25.92 -14.93
C ASP A 131 7.66 25.63 -14.36
N ALA A 132 6.66 25.44 -15.22
CA ALA A 132 5.30 25.12 -14.80
C ALA A 132 5.20 23.78 -14.04
N VAL A 133 6.00 22.78 -14.42
CA VAL A 133 6.12 21.50 -13.69
C VAL A 133 6.77 21.70 -12.32
N ILE A 134 7.79 22.55 -12.21
CA ILE A 134 8.44 22.87 -10.93
C ILE A 134 7.46 23.59 -10.00
N GLU A 135 6.71 24.55 -10.52
CA GLU A 135 5.68 25.27 -9.75
C GLU A 135 4.58 24.34 -9.28
N LEU A 136 4.09 23.43 -10.13
CA LEU A 136 3.13 22.39 -9.73
C LEU A 136 3.66 21.55 -8.56
N GLN A 137 4.93 21.14 -8.61
CA GLN A 137 5.56 20.38 -7.51
C GLN A 137 5.62 21.19 -6.21
N GLN A 138 5.91 22.50 -6.29
CA GLN A 138 5.91 23.38 -5.12
C GLN A 138 4.51 23.53 -4.52
N LEU A 139 3.50 23.77 -5.34
CA LEU A 139 2.09 23.86 -4.91
C LEU A 139 1.63 22.55 -4.27
N GLN A 140 1.97 21.40 -4.85
CA GLN A 140 1.67 20.09 -4.27
C GLN A 140 2.38 19.87 -2.92
N SER A 141 3.62 20.33 -2.78
CA SER A 141 4.35 20.30 -1.51
C SER A 141 3.65 21.18 -0.45
N GLN A 142 3.22 22.39 -0.78
CA GLN A 142 2.47 23.26 0.13
C GLN A 142 1.11 22.65 0.51
N MET A 143 0.43 22.02 -0.45
CA MET A 143 -0.82 21.29 -0.22
C MET A 143 -0.61 20.12 0.77
N ALA A 144 0.59 19.52 0.80
CA ALA A 144 0.95 18.49 1.78
C ALA A 144 1.01 19.04 3.19
N GLU A 145 1.68 20.17 3.35
CA GLU A 145 1.85 20.83 4.62
C GLU A 145 0.48 21.26 5.17
N VAL A 146 -0.38 21.83 4.32
CA VAL A 146 -1.74 22.23 4.71
C VAL A 146 -2.61 21.01 5.04
N ASN A 147 -2.54 19.92 4.28
CA ASN A 147 -3.26 18.68 4.61
C ASN A 147 -2.78 18.08 5.94
N SER A 148 -1.48 18.18 6.24
CA SER A 148 -0.91 17.80 7.54
C SER A 148 -1.47 18.63 8.68
N GLN A 149 -1.50 19.96 8.52
CA GLN A 149 -2.10 20.88 9.49
C GLN A 149 -3.59 20.60 9.68
N LEU A 150 -4.32 20.31 8.60
CA LEU A 150 -5.75 19.99 8.64
C LEU A 150 -6.00 18.68 9.39
N LEU A 151 -5.21 17.63 9.14
CA LEU A 151 -5.33 16.37 9.87
C LEU A 151 -5.00 16.52 11.36
N ALA A 152 -3.95 17.29 11.67
CA ALA A 152 -3.61 17.64 13.04
C ALA A 152 -4.76 18.40 13.72
N ALA A 153 -5.38 19.36 13.02
CA ALA A 153 -6.54 20.09 13.53
C ALA A 153 -7.77 19.18 13.72
N GLN A 154 -8.00 18.21 12.83
CA GLN A 154 -9.12 17.24 12.93
C GLN A 154 -8.94 16.27 14.10
N THR A 155 -7.71 15.86 14.41
CA THR A 155 -7.38 14.91 15.48
C THR A 155 -7.13 15.58 16.84
N LEU A 156 -6.90 16.90 16.86
CA LEU A 156 -6.63 17.67 18.07
C LEU A 156 -7.70 17.51 19.17
N PRO A 157 -9.02 17.49 18.89
CA PRO A 157 -10.02 17.38 19.94
C PRO A 157 -9.90 16.13 20.80
N GLU A 158 -9.65 14.98 20.18
CA GLU A 158 -9.47 13.70 20.88
C GLU A 158 -8.18 13.69 21.70
N ARG A 159 -7.07 14.17 21.10
CA ARG A 159 -5.78 14.30 21.77
C ARG A 159 -5.80 15.24 22.96
N ALA A 160 -6.40 16.42 22.79
CA ALA A 160 -6.49 17.43 23.84
C ALA A 160 -7.37 16.93 25.00
N GLN A 161 -8.46 16.20 24.71
CA GLN A 161 -9.28 15.57 25.76
C GLN A 161 -8.48 14.55 26.59
N GLN A 162 -7.69 13.69 25.93
CA GLN A 162 -6.82 12.73 26.62
C GLN A 162 -5.75 13.44 27.45
N ALA A 163 -5.03 14.40 26.85
CA ALA A 163 -4.01 15.18 27.54
C ALA A 163 -4.55 15.95 28.76
N ILE A 164 -5.75 16.54 28.64
CA ILE A 164 -6.44 17.21 29.75
C ILE A 164 -6.77 16.20 30.86
N SER A 165 -7.33 15.03 30.51
CA SER A 165 -7.64 13.99 31.49
C SER A 165 -6.40 13.54 32.25
N ASP A 166 -5.31 13.25 31.54
CA ASP A 166 -4.06 12.77 32.14
C ASP A 166 -3.38 13.86 32.99
N ALA A 167 -3.39 15.11 32.54
CA ALA A 167 -2.88 16.24 33.31
C ALA A 167 -3.69 16.50 34.58
N LEU A 168 -5.03 16.43 34.52
CA LEU A 168 -5.89 16.54 35.70
C LEU A 168 -5.67 15.41 36.71
N GLN A 169 -5.51 14.17 36.22
CA GLN A 169 -5.18 13.03 37.08
C GLN A 169 -3.83 13.22 37.76
N ARG A 170 -2.80 13.63 37.01
CA ARG A 170 -1.47 13.96 37.56
C ARG A 170 -1.52 15.09 38.59
N ALA A 171 -2.25 16.16 38.31
CA ALA A 171 -2.40 17.28 39.26
C ALA A 171 -3.05 16.83 40.57
N GLU A 172 -4.05 15.95 40.51
CA GLU A 172 -4.73 15.40 41.69
C GLU A 172 -3.83 14.44 42.49
N THR A 173 -3.06 13.57 41.82
CA THR A 173 -2.10 12.69 42.52
C THR A 173 -1.02 13.50 43.22
N LEU A 174 -0.43 14.48 42.52
CA LEU A 174 0.56 15.39 43.08
C LEU A 174 0.00 16.20 44.26
N ARG A 175 -1.26 16.64 44.19
CA ARG A 175 -1.93 17.31 45.31
C ARG A 175 -2.02 16.41 46.53
N ARG A 176 -2.44 15.15 46.37
CA ARG A 176 -2.55 14.19 47.49
C ARG A 176 -1.20 13.89 48.11
N GLU A 177 -0.17 13.64 47.28
CA GLU A 177 1.19 13.40 47.76
C GLU A 177 1.74 14.61 48.52
N HIS A 178 1.55 15.81 47.97
CA HIS A 178 1.88 17.06 48.63
C HIS A 178 1.18 17.21 49.99
N ASP A 179 -0.14 17.00 50.06
CA ASP A 179 -0.91 17.17 51.30
C ASP A 179 -0.51 16.15 52.37
N THR A 180 -0.25 14.89 51.98
CA THR A 180 0.21 13.86 52.92
C THR A 180 1.59 14.18 53.50
N ARG A 181 2.53 14.64 52.68
CA ARG A 181 3.87 15.03 53.15
C ARG A 181 3.83 16.32 53.97
N ALA A 182 3.04 17.30 53.56
CA ALA A 182 2.86 18.53 54.32
C ALA A 182 2.28 18.25 55.72
N ALA A 183 1.33 17.32 55.84
CA ALA A 183 0.80 16.88 57.13
C ALA A 183 1.87 16.19 58.00
N LEU A 184 2.72 15.34 57.41
CA LEU A 184 3.84 14.69 58.11
C LEU A 184 4.89 15.69 58.61
N LEU A 185 5.19 16.73 57.83
CA LEU A 185 6.13 17.78 58.23
C LEU A 185 5.54 18.69 59.31
N ALA A 186 4.24 18.99 59.24
CA ALA A 186 3.52 19.76 60.25
C ALA A 186 3.50 19.03 61.62
N ASP A 187 3.27 17.71 61.62
CA ASP A 187 3.32 16.87 62.83
C ASP A 187 4.72 16.85 63.48
N ARG A 188 5.76 16.99 62.65
CA ARG A 188 7.17 17.07 63.08
C ARG A 188 7.68 18.49 63.35
N GLN A 189 6.84 19.52 63.23
CA GLN A 189 7.21 20.95 63.36
C GLN A 189 8.35 21.39 62.41
N LEU A 190 8.47 20.76 61.23
CA LEU A 190 9.46 21.09 60.22
C LEU A 190 8.92 22.09 59.20
N SER A 191 9.80 22.92 58.62
CA SER A 191 9.46 23.93 57.62
C SER A 191 8.97 23.32 56.30
N ALA A 192 7.65 23.23 56.11
CA ALA A 192 7.04 22.77 54.86
C ALA A 192 7.29 23.70 53.64
N ARG A 193 7.86 24.89 53.85
CA ARG A 193 8.23 25.84 52.78
C ARG A 193 9.63 25.60 52.22
N GLU A 194 10.51 24.92 52.96
CA GLU A 194 11.92 24.76 52.58
C GLU A 194 12.23 23.37 52.00
N ASP A 195 11.27 22.45 52.11
CA ASP A 195 11.40 21.07 51.63
C ASP A 195 11.41 20.98 50.09
N ALA A 196 12.50 20.44 49.54
CA ALA A 196 12.73 20.38 48.09
C ALA A 196 11.66 19.55 47.34
N GLN A 197 11.14 18.49 47.96
CA GLN A 197 10.12 17.62 47.36
C GLN A 197 8.75 18.31 47.31
N LEU A 198 8.35 19.03 48.36
CA LEU A 198 7.12 19.85 48.31
C LEU A 198 7.22 20.95 47.24
N ILE A 199 8.40 21.56 47.06
CA ILE A 199 8.65 22.55 46.01
C ILE A 199 8.50 21.91 44.62
N GLN A 200 9.12 20.75 44.39
CA GLN A 200 9.00 20.00 43.14
C GLN A 200 7.53 19.69 42.80
N TRP A 201 6.78 19.09 43.73
CA TRP A 201 5.40 18.69 43.46
C TRP A 201 4.46 19.89 43.23
N ARG A 202 4.70 21.03 43.89
CA ARG A 202 3.98 22.28 43.58
C ARG A 202 4.24 22.74 42.15
N LEU A 203 5.50 22.73 41.72
CA LEU A 203 5.89 23.11 40.36
C LEU A 203 5.30 22.16 39.33
N GLU A 204 5.37 20.86 39.55
CA GLU A 204 4.76 19.86 38.65
C GLU A 204 3.24 19.96 38.61
N ARG A 205 2.58 20.34 39.70
CA ARG A 205 1.13 20.62 39.70
C ARG A 205 0.80 21.85 38.87
N VAL A 206 1.53 22.95 39.06
CA VAL A 206 1.34 24.17 38.25
C VAL A 206 1.61 23.89 36.78
N LEU A 207 2.62 23.09 36.46
CA LEU A 207 2.88 22.62 35.10
C LEU A 207 1.64 21.89 34.53
N ALA A 208 1.10 20.91 35.25
CA ALA A 208 -0.08 20.17 34.81
C ALA A 208 -1.32 21.09 34.63
N GLU A 209 -1.52 22.06 35.51
CA GLU A 209 -2.60 23.07 35.40
C GLU A 209 -2.41 23.96 34.16
N GLN A 210 -1.17 24.38 33.85
CA GLN A 210 -0.86 25.15 32.65
C GLN A 210 -1.00 24.32 31.37
N GLU A 211 -0.65 23.03 31.40
CA GLU A 211 -0.91 22.09 30.29
C GLU A 211 -2.41 21.99 30.01
N VAL A 212 -3.26 21.90 31.04
CA VAL A 212 -4.72 21.89 30.88
C VAL A 212 -5.21 23.18 30.25
N SER A 213 -4.75 24.33 30.75
CA SER A 213 -5.07 25.66 30.21
C SER A 213 -4.69 25.79 28.74
N LEU A 214 -3.47 25.36 28.35
CA LEU A 214 -3.01 25.36 26.97
C LEU A 214 -3.91 24.51 26.08
N ASN A 215 -4.15 23.24 26.45
CA ASN A 215 -5.00 22.34 25.67
C ASN A 215 -6.44 22.86 25.52
N GLN A 216 -7.00 23.51 26.55
CA GLN A 216 -8.33 24.15 26.48
C GLN A 216 -8.34 25.34 25.52
N ARG A 217 -7.29 26.17 25.52
CA ARG A 217 -7.13 27.28 24.55
C ARG A 217 -7.01 26.74 23.13
N GLU A 218 -6.19 25.71 22.92
CA GLU A 218 -6.05 25.03 21.62
C GLU A 218 -7.39 24.47 21.11
N LEU A 219 -8.18 23.84 21.98
CA LEU A 219 -9.53 23.37 21.65
C LEU A 219 -10.47 24.51 21.21
N SER A 220 -10.45 25.63 21.94
CA SER A 220 -11.29 26.78 21.61
C SER A 220 -10.88 27.44 20.28
N ALA A 221 -9.58 27.47 20.00
CA ALA A 221 -8.99 28.02 18.79
C ALA A 221 -9.11 27.09 17.57
N ASN A 222 -9.31 25.78 17.80
CA ASN A 222 -9.31 24.75 16.77
C ASN A 222 -10.23 25.07 15.60
N SER A 223 -11.46 25.50 15.88
CA SER A 223 -12.46 25.79 14.85
C SER A 223 -11.95 26.80 13.82
N ARG A 224 -11.34 27.90 14.28
CA ARG A 224 -10.77 28.96 13.44
C ARG A 224 -9.51 28.51 12.70
N LEU A 225 -8.62 27.79 13.37
CA LEU A 225 -7.40 27.27 12.74
C LEU A 225 -7.72 26.22 11.66
N ARG A 226 -8.76 25.41 11.89
CA ARG A 226 -9.26 24.44 10.93
C ARG A 226 -9.89 25.12 9.72
N GLU A 227 -10.68 26.17 9.94
CA GLU A 227 -11.24 26.99 8.84
C GLU A 227 -10.13 27.63 8.00
N LEU A 228 -9.10 28.16 8.64
CA LEU A 228 -7.94 28.73 7.96
C LEU A 228 -7.18 27.68 7.13
N ALA A 229 -6.91 26.50 7.70
CA ALA A 229 -6.29 25.41 6.96
C ALA A 229 -7.18 24.93 5.79
N GLN A 230 -8.50 24.88 5.98
CA GLN A 230 -9.45 24.51 4.95
C GLN A 230 -9.46 25.51 3.78
N GLN A 231 -9.50 26.82 4.05
CA GLN A 231 -9.45 27.85 3.01
C GLN A 231 -8.11 27.85 2.26
N ARG A 232 -6.98 27.65 2.97
CA ARG A 232 -5.67 27.48 2.31
C ARG A 232 -5.65 26.27 1.39
N ARG A 233 -6.22 25.15 1.84
CA ARG A 233 -6.34 23.92 1.04
C ARG A 233 -7.15 24.18 -0.22
N ASP A 234 -8.27 24.89 -0.09
CA ASP A 234 -9.17 25.17 -1.21
C ASP A 234 -8.52 26.16 -2.22
N LEU A 235 -7.76 27.16 -1.75
CA LEU A 235 -6.93 28.03 -2.60
C LEU A 235 -5.86 27.23 -3.36
N LEU A 236 -5.07 26.42 -2.66
CA LEU A 236 -4.02 25.60 -3.27
C LEU A 236 -4.59 24.58 -4.26
N ALA A 237 -5.75 24.00 -3.95
CA ALA A 237 -6.44 23.09 -4.87
C ALA A 237 -6.83 23.80 -6.17
N LEU A 238 -7.32 25.04 -6.09
CA LEU A 238 -7.64 25.84 -7.26
C LEU A 238 -6.39 26.22 -8.07
N GLN A 239 -5.30 26.64 -7.41
CA GLN A 239 -4.03 26.95 -8.06
C GLN A 239 -3.43 25.72 -8.75
N ILE A 240 -3.52 24.54 -8.13
CA ILE A 240 -3.08 23.28 -8.73
C ILE A 240 -3.92 22.97 -9.98
N ASP A 241 -5.25 23.11 -9.93
CA ASP A 241 -6.12 22.87 -11.08
C ASP A 241 -5.80 23.84 -12.24
N GLN A 242 -5.55 25.11 -11.94
CA GLN A 242 -5.12 26.10 -12.93
C GLN A 242 -3.77 25.74 -13.55
N GLN A 243 -2.80 25.35 -12.74
CA GLN A 243 -1.48 24.95 -13.22
C GLN A 243 -1.56 23.68 -14.08
N GLU A 244 -2.40 22.71 -13.70
CA GLU A 244 -2.65 21.51 -14.49
C GLU A 244 -3.29 21.87 -15.85
N GLN A 245 -4.23 22.83 -15.87
CA GLN A 245 -4.81 23.33 -17.11
C GLN A 245 -3.77 24.03 -17.99
N GLN A 246 -2.94 24.92 -17.43
CA GLN A 246 -1.85 25.58 -18.15
C GLN A 246 -0.87 24.58 -18.74
N LEU A 247 -0.46 23.56 -17.97
CA LEU A 247 0.39 22.47 -18.46
C LEU A 247 -0.26 21.72 -19.64
N SER A 248 -1.56 21.44 -19.57
CA SER A 248 -2.27 20.77 -20.67
C SER A 248 -2.31 21.62 -21.94
N LEU A 249 -2.46 22.94 -21.81
CA LEU A 249 -2.45 23.89 -22.91
C LEU A 249 -1.05 24.02 -23.53
N LEU A 250 -0.02 24.21 -22.70
CA LEU A 250 1.38 24.26 -23.11
C LEU A 250 1.77 22.99 -23.88
N GLN A 251 1.44 21.82 -23.35
CA GLN A 251 1.67 20.55 -24.03
C GLN A 251 0.95 20.48 -25.39
N GLY A 252 -0.31 20.92 -25.46
CA GLY A 252 -1.06 20.94 -26.71
C GLY A 252 -0.44 21.83 -27.78
N VAL A 253 0.11 22.99 -27.40
CA VAL A 253 0.79 23.92 -28.31
C VAL A 253 2.16 23.36 -28.73
N ILE A 254 2.95 22.84 -27.79
CA ILE A 254 4.25 22.20 -28.06
C ILE A 254 4.08 21.00 -29.00
N ASP A 255 3.11 20.13 -28.75
CA ASP A 255 2.81 18.98 -29.57
C ASP A 255 2.49 19.40 -31.02
N ARG A 256 1.68 20.45 -31.17
CA ARG A 256 1.32 21.00 -32.48
C ARG A 256 2.53 21.60 -33.18
N GLN A 257 3.36 22.37 -32.49
CA GLN A 257 4.53 23.03 -33.07
C GLN A 257 5.60 22.02 -33.50
N ARG A 258 5.89 21.00 -32.69
CA ARG A 258 6.80 19.90 -33.05
C ARG A 258 6.30 19.12 -34.28
N ARG A 259 4.99 18.91 -34.37
CA ARG A 259 4.36 18.27 -35.54
C ARG A 259 4.50 19.15 -36.79
N LEU A 260 4.23 20.45 -36.67
CA LEU A 260 4.40 21.40 -37.78
C LEU A 260 5.87 21.48 -38.24
N GLN A 261 6.84 21.49 -37.32
CA GLN A 261 8.27 21.43 -37.66
C GLN A 261 8.62 20.14 -38.40
N SER A 262 8.07 18.99 -37.98
CA SER A 262 8.25 17.71 -38.68
C SER A 262 7.62 17.75 -40.08
N GLU A 263 6.43 18.31 -40.23
CA GLU A 263 5.74 18.47 -41.52
C GLU A 263 6.49 19.44 -42.46
N GLN A 264 7.02 20.54 -41.94
CA GLN A 264 7.87 21.48 -42.69
C GLN A 264 9.15 20.80 -43.16
N ALA A 265 9.80 20.03 -42.30
CA ALA A 265 11.01 19.32 -42.64
C ALA A 265 10.79 18.25 -43.73
N ILE A 266 9.65 17.57 -43.70
CA ILE A 266 9.20 16.67 -44.78
C ILE A 266 8.95 17.47 -46.07
N ALA A 267 8.31 18.64 -45.98
CA ALA A 267 8.01 19.48 -47.13
C ALA A 267 9.28 20.07 -47.78
N ASP A 268 10.27 20.47 -46.99
CA ASP A 268 11.55 20.98 -47.48
C ASP A 268 12.39 19.86 -48.11
N ALA A 269 12.38 18.67 -47.50
CA ALA A 269 12.97 17.46 -48.08
C ALA A 269 12.33 17.06 -49.43
N ALA A 270 11.04 17.40 -49.64
CA ALA A 270 10.29 17.16 -50.88
C ALA A 270 10.44 18.30 -51.92
N LYS A 271 10.60 19.56 -51.50
CA LYS A 271 10.80 20.71 -52.42
C LYS A 271 12.14 20.67 -53.15
N ASN A 272 13.16 20.06 -52.55
CA ASN A 272 14.47 19.88 -53.15
C ASN A 272 14.48 18.83 -54.29
N ASP A 273 13.31 18.37 -54.75
CA ASP A 273 13.11 17.22 -55.66
C ASP A 273 12.52 17.60 -57.04
N PRO A 274 13.15 18.43 -57.91
CA PRO A 274 12.74 18.56 -59.30
C PRO A 274 13.35 17.41 -60.12
N LEU A 275 12.57 16.35 -60.35
CA LEU A 275 13.04 15.17 -61.09
C LEU A 275 13.09 15.42 -62.60
N ILE A 276 14.30 15.36 -63.16
CA ILE A 276 14.52 15.33 -64.62
C ILE A 276 14.14 13.94 -65.20
N ALA A 277 14.01 12.92 -64.35
CA ALA A 277 13.80 11.52 -64.70
C ALA A 277 12.59 10.86 -64.00
N GLU A 278 11.42 11.51 -64.05
CA GLU A 278 10.16 10.89 -63.60
C GLU A 278 9.89 9.56 -64.33
N GLY A 279 9.64 8.49 -63.58
CA GLY A 279 9.23 7.17 -64.11
C GLY A 279 10.27 6.04 -64.08
N HIS A 280 11.52 6.31 -63.70
CA HIS A 280 12.54 5.25 -63.62
C HIS A 280 12.40 4.39 -62.33
N PRO A 281 12.44 3.04 -62.39
CA PRO A 281 12.09 2.17 -61.25
C PRO A 281 13.01 2.36 -60.02
N VAL A 282 14.30 2.62 -60.21
CA VAL A 282 15.27 2.85 -59.11
C VAL A 282 15.00 4.17 -58.38
N VAL A 283 14.57 5.19 -59.13
CA VAL A 283 14.23 6.52 -58.60
C VAL A 283 12.91 6.44 -57.83
N LEU A 284 11.90 5.75 -58.38
CA LEU A 284 10.62 5.51 -57.72
C LEU A 284 10.77 4.75 -56.40
N ASN A 285 11.62 3.71 -56.36
CA ASN A 285 11.91 2.99 -55.12
C ASN A 285 12.62 3.90 -54.11
N ALA A 286 13.58 4.71 -54.55
CA ALA A 286 14.25 5.66 -53.68
C ALA A 286 13.28 6.70 -53.07
N GLN A 287 12.32 7.19 -53.85
CA GLN A 287 11.24 8.07 -53.39
C GLN A 287 10.30 7.39 -52.40
N GLN A 288 9.88 6.15 -52.68
CA GLN A 288 9.03 5.38 -51.76
C GLN A 288 9.70 5.22 -50.39
N VAL A 289 11.01 4.92 -50.37
CA VAL A 289 11.76 4.83 -49.11
C VAL A 289 11.79 6.18 -48.38
N ASN A 290 12.01 7.29 -49.08
CA ASN A 290 11.99 8.62 -48.46
C ASN A 290 10.59 8.93 -47.89
N GLN A 291 9.52 8.61 -48.62
CA GLN A 291 8.15 8.77 -48.15
C GLN A 291 7.88 7.92 -46.90
N THR A 292 8.38 6.67 -46.84
CA THR A 292 8.25 5.84 -45.64
C THR A 292 8.99 6.43 -44.44
N LEU A 293 10.18 7.01 -44.64
CA LEU A 293 10.95 7.68 -43.59
C LEU A 293 10.25 8.94 -43.10
N SER A 294 9.66 9.74 -44.00
CA SER A 294 8.83 10.89 -43.63
C SER A 294 7.62 10.50 -42.78
N LEU A 295 6.92 9.43 -43.14
CA LEU A 295 5.80 8.90 -42.34
C LEU A 295 6.28 8.35 -41.00
N GLU A 296 7.46 7.74 -40.95
CA GLU A 296 8.06 7.26 -39.71
C GLU A 296 8.47 8.42 -38.80
N LEU A 297 8.98 9.52 -39.35
CA LEU A 297 9.33 10.72 -38.59
C LEU A 297 8.09 11.29 -37.89
N LEU A 298 6.99 11.44 -38.63
CA LEU A 298 5.74 11.91 -38.06
C LEU A 298 5.24 10.98 -36.94
N ARG A 299 5.30 9.65 -37.14
CA ARG A 299 4.92 8.67 -36.11
C ARG A 299 5.84 8.72 -34.88
N ALA A 300 7.15 8.88 -35.08
CA ALA A 300 8.12 8.98 -33.99
C ALA A 300 7.87 10.25 -33.17
N THR A 301 7.62 11.39 -33.83
CA THR A 301 7.25 12.65 -33.16
C THR A 301 5.93 12.53 -32.39
N ASP A 302 4.89 11.96 -33.01
CA ASP A 302 3.60 11.73 -32.34
C ASP A 302 3.74 10.80 -31.11
N ARG A 303 4.55 9.74 -31.23
CA ARG A 303 4.82 8.83 -30.11
C ARG A 303 5.63 9.50 -29.01
N ALA A 304 6.64 10.31 -29.35
CA ALA A 304 7.43 11.07 -28.39
C ALA A 304 6.54 12.00 -27.56
N ASN A 305 5.66 12.76 -28.22
CA ASN A 305 4.67 13.60 -27.57
C ASN A 305 3.72 12.78 -26.65
N GLY A 306 3.30 11.58 -27.10
CA GLY A 306 2.55 10.63 -26.26
C GLY A 306 3.30 10.24 -24.98
N ILE A 307 4.56 9.82 -25.11
CA ILE A 307 5.40 9.40 -23.98
C ILE A 307 5.65 10.54 -22.99
N VAL A 308 5.90 11.76 -23.47
CA VAL A 308 6.09 12.94 -22.60
C VAL A 308 4.84 13.19 -21.75
N ARG A 309 3.65 13.12 -22.34
CA ARG A 309 2.38 13.24 -21.60
C ARG A 309 2.22 12.15 -20.54
N GLU A 310 2.49 10.89 -20.91
CA GLU A 310 2.46 9.77 -19.97
C GLU A 310 3.47 9.95 -18.83
N ASN A 311 4.64 10.52 -19.11
CA ASN A 311 5.70 10.76 -18.12
C ASN A 311 5.28 11.82 -17.08
N ILE A 312 4.71 12.94 -17.53
CA ILE A 312 4.22 14.00 -16.64
C ILE A 312 3.13 13.47 -15.71
N GLU A 313 2.20 12.66 -16.24
CA GLU A 313 1.15 12.02 -15.43
C GLU A 313 1.73 11.03 -14.41
N ALA A 314 2.70 10.19 -14.81
CA ALA A 314 3.37 9.26 -13.91
C ALA A 314 4.13 9.99 -12.79
N GLN A 315 4.81 11.09 -13.12
CA GLN A 315 5.52 11.93 -12.17
C GLN A 315 4.57 12.61 -11.17
N ARG A 316 3.43 13.10 -11.65
CA ARG A 316 2.36 13.68 -10.82
C ARG A 316 1.83 12.67 -9.80
N GLN A 317 1.50 11.46 -10.26
CA GLN A 317 1.05 10.37 -9.39
C GLN A 317 2.14 9.96 -8.38
N LEU A 318 3.40 9.92 -8.81
CA LEU A 318 4.53 9.59 -7.94
C LEU A 318 4.69 10.60 -6.81
N GLU A 319 4.63 11.90 -7.11
CA GLU A 319 4.78 12.91 -6.07
C GLU A 319 3.58 12.90 -5.11
N HIS A 320 2.35 12.70 -5.61
CA HIS A 320 1.18 12.51 -4.76
C HIS A 320 1.33 11.33 -3.78
N VAL A 321 1.86 10.18 -4.25
CA VAL A 321 2.09 9.02 -3.38
C VAL A 321 3.23 9.27 -2.37
N ARG A 322 4.33 9.91 -2.80
CA ARG A 322 5.44 10.30 -1.90
C ARG A 322 4.97 11.25 -0.81
N GLN A 323 4.10 12.18 -1.18
CA GLN A 323 3.50 13.14 -0.27
C GLN A 323 2.65 12.45 0.79
N LEU A 324 1.76 11.54 0.38
CA LEU A 324 0.97 10.72 1.31
C LEU A 324 1.87 9.91 2.25
N GLN A 325 2.99 9.38 1.75
CA GLN A 325 3.96 8.66 2.56
C GLN A 325 4.63 9.56 3.62
N ARG A 326 5.09 10.77 3.24
CA ARG A 326 5.69 11.74 4.17
C ARG A 326 4.70 12.14 5.26
N SER A 327 3.48 12.52 4.87
CA SER A 327 2.41 12.90 5.79
C SER A 327 2.07 11.77 6.77
N LEU A 328 1.98 10.54 6.28
CA LEU A 328 1.76 9.38 7.15
C LEU A 328 2.89 9.19 8.14
N ASN A 329 4.14 9.20 7.69
CA ASN A 329 5.29 8.98 8.57
C ASN A 329 5.41 10.03 9.69
N GLU A 330 5.17 11.30 9.39
CA GLU A 330 5.23 12.38 10.39
C GLU A 330 4.10 12.31 11.41
N GLN A 331 2.91 11.87 10.99
CA GLN A 331 1.69 11.99 11.80
C GLN A 331 1.30 10.69 12.49
N MET A 332 1.83 9.55 12.04
CA MET A 332 1.57 8.26 12.68
C MET A 332 1.96 8.23 14.16
N GLU A 333 3.10 8.81 14.54
CA GLU A 333 3.54 8.85 15.94
C GLU A 333 2.57 9.68 16.81
N ALA A 334 1.97 10.72 16.24
CA ALA A 334 1.10 11.67 16.93
C ALA A 334 -0.37 11.23 17.03
N ILE A 335 -0.80 10.26 16.23
CA ILE A 335 -2.20 9.77 16.16
C ILE A 335 -2.32 8.34 16.74
N ARG A 336 -1.25 7.75 17.29
CA ARG A 336 -1.31 6.42 17.92
C ARG A 336 -2.37 6.38 19.02
N GLY A 337 -3.39 5.53 18.84
CA GLY A 337 -4.44 5.27 19.83
C GLY A 337 -5.81 5.92 19.55
N SER A 338 -5.91 6.83 18.57
CA SER A 338 -7.21 7.39 18.15
C SER A 338 -7.95 6.42 17.23
N GLN A 339 -9.28 6.27 17.43
CA GLN A 339 -10.14 5.47 16.53
C GLN A 339 -10.20 6.09 15.11
N LEU A 340 -10.02 7.41 15.00
CA LEU A 340 -10.04 8.15 13.74
C LEU A 340 -8.90 7.73 12.81
N LEU A 341 -7.74 7.34 13.37
CA LEU A 341 -6.56 6.90 12.61
C LEU A 341 -6.92 5.77 11.63
N SER A 342 -7.66 4.78 12.10
CA SER A 342 -8.02 3.61 11.29
C SER A 342 -8.89 3.99 10.07
N ARG A 343 -9.75 5.00 10.21
CA ARG A 343 -10.58 5.51 9.12
C ARG A 343 -9.73 6.27 8.10
N ILE A 344 -8.85 7.16 8.57
CA ILE A 344 -7.93 7.92 7.72
C ILE A 344 -7.01 6.98 6.94
N LEU A 345 -6.42 5.98 7.60
CA LEU A 345 -5.56 4.98 6.96
C LEU A 345 -6.29 4.18 5.87
N ARG A 346 -7.57 3.85 6.10
CA ARG A 346 -8.40 3.17 5.08
C ARG A 346 -8.68 4.08 3.88
N GLU A 347 -9.05 5.33 4.13
CA GLU A 347 -9.34 6.32 3.08
C GLU A 347 -8.09 6.59 2.23
N GLN A 348 -6.94 6.79 2.87
CA GLN A 348 -5.65 6.94 2.18
C GLN A 348 -5.27 5.69 1.38
N ARG A 349 -5.53 4.49 1.91
CA ARG A 349 -5.29 3.25 1.16
C ARG A 349 -6.16 3.16 -0.09
N GLN A 350 -7.40 3.67 -0.03
CA GLN A 350 -8.34 3.68 -1.16
C GLN A 350 -7.98 4.74 -2.20
N SER A 351 -7.42 5.88 -1.78
CA SER A 351 -6.97 6.94 -2.70
C SER A 351 -5.68 6.59 -3.46
N LEU A 352 -4.96 5.55 -3.05
CA LEU A 352 -3.76 5.09 -3.75
C LEU A 352 -4.08 4.59 -5.17
N PRO A 353 -3.34 5.03 -6.20
CA PRO A 353 -3.57 4.61 -7.58
C PRO A 353 -3.37 3.09 -7.75
N ALA A 354 -4.15 2.49 -8.66
CA ALA A 354 -4.00 1.10 -9.06
C ALA A 354 -2.95 0.99 -10.18
N VAL A 355 -1.67 0.90 -9.78
CA VAL A 355 -0.55 0.91 -10.74
C VAL A 355 -0.29 -0.51 -11.24
N VAL A 356 -0.36 -0.72 -12.57
CA VAL A 356 -0.11 -2.01 -13.22
C VAL A 356 1.33 -2.06 -13.75
N PRO A 357 2.08 -3.15 -13.58
CA PRO A 357 3.41 -3.31 -14.18
C PRO A 357 3.37 -3.19 -15.71
N ARG A 358 4.07 -2.21 -16.28
CA ARG A 358 4.25 -2.04 -17.73
C ARG A 358 5.47 -2.80 -18.23
N ARG A 359 5.24 -3.98 -18.82
CA ARG A 359 6.29 -4.80 -19.46
C ARG A 359 6.54 -4.39 -20.92
N ASP A 360 5.50 -3.91 -21.57
CA ASP A 360 5.48 -3.34 -22.91
C ASP A 360 6.54 -2.26 -23.13
N LEU A 361 6.73 -1.37 -22.15
CA LEU A 361 7.69 -0.27 -22.28
C LEU A 361 9.15 -0.75 -22.34
N GLN A 362 9.49 -1.88 -21.69
CA GLN A 362 10.84 -2.44 -21.74
C GLN A 362 11.17 -2.99 -23.12
N ASP A 363 10.21 -3.68 -23.73
CA ASP A 363 10.34 -4.21 -25.08
C ASP A 363 10.40 -3.04 -26.10
N GLU A 364 9.56 -2.01 -25.94
CA GLU A 364 9.60 -0.80 -26.76
C GLU A 364 10.98 -0.11 -26.67
N ILE A 365 11.55 0.07 -25.48
CA ILE A 365 12.89 0.66 -25.31
C ILE A 365 13.98 -0.16 -26.00
N ALA A 366 13.89 -1.50 -25.97
CA ALA A 366 14.84 -2.35 -26.69
C ALA A 366 14.74 -2.18 -28.21
N ASP A 367 13.51 -2.13 -28.74
CA ASP A 367 13.24 -1.89 -30.16
C ASP A 367 13.71 -0.50 -30.60
N LEU A 368 13.47 0.53 -29.79
CA LEU A 368 13.93 1.91 -30.05
C LEU A 368 15.47 1.98 -30.13
N ARG A 369 16.18 1.28 -29.25
CA ARG A 369 17.67 1.20 -29.30
C ARG A 369 18.17 0.53 -30.57
N LEU A 370 17.49 -0.53 -31.01
CA LEU A 370 17.84 -1.20 -32.27
C LEU A 370 17.62 -0.27 -33.46
N LYS A 371 16.46 0.40 -33.52
CA LYS A 371 16.17 1.38 -34.58
C LYS A 371 17.18 2.53 -34.61
N GLN A 372 17.58 3.04 -33.44
CA GLN A 372 18.61 4.08 -33.35
C GLN A 372 19.94 3.60 -33.93
N PHE A 373 20.35 2.36 -33.65
CA PHE A 373 21.55 1.76 -34.23
C PHE A 373 21.45 1.63 -35.76
N ASP A 374 20.31 1.17 -36.27
CA ASP A 374 20.07 1.04 -37.71
C ASP A 374 20.09 2.40 -38.43
N LEU A 375 19.51 3.44 -37.84
CA LEU A 375 19.52 4.81 -38.37
C LEU A 375 20.95 5.38 -38.44
N ILE A 376 21.76 5.19 -37.39
CA ILE A 376 23.17 5.61 -37.38
C ILE A 376 23.94 4.92 -38.52
N ARG A 377 23.73 3.61 -38.69
CA ARG A 377 24.34 2.84 -39.78
C ARG A 377 23.89 3.35 -41.15
N GLN A 378 22.62 3.68 -41.31
CA GLN A 378 22.07 4.21 -42.56
C GLN A 378 22.63 5.60 -42.88
N ARG A 379 22.73 6.49 -41.89
CA ARG A 379 23.35 7.81 -42.01
C ARG A 379 24.80 7.70 -42.50
N ASP A 380 25.58 6.78 -41.91
CA ASP A 380 26.98 6.58 -42.27
C ASP A 380 27.14 6.07 -43.72
N GLN A 381 26.21 5.22 -44.19
CA GLN A 381 26.17 4.76 -45.59
C GLN A 381 25.83 5.91 -46.56
N LEU A 382 24.91 6.80 -46.18
CA LEU A 382 24.47 7.93 -47.00
C LEU A 382 25.53 9.04 -47.11
N ARG A 383 26.61 8.99 -46.31
CA ARG A 383 27.72 9.96 -46.38
C ARG A 383 28.48 9.93 -47.71
N GLN A 384 28.41 8.83 -48.45
CA GLN A 384 28.98 8.68 -49.81
C GLN A 384 27.88 8.56 -50.87
N GLY A 385 26.87 9.44 -50.83
CA GLY A 385 25.67 9.39 -51.66
C GLY A 385 25.92 9.19 -53.16
N GLU A 386 26.89 9.90 -53.77
CA GLU A 386 27.22 9.75 -55.20
C GLU A 386 27.74 8.35 -55.55
N ARG A 387 28.63 7.79 -54.74
CA ARG A 387 29.16 6.42 -54.97
C ARG A 387 28.06 5.38 -54.79
N LEU A 388 27.19 5.58 -53.80
CA LEU A 388 26.04 4.72 -53.56
C LEU A 388 25.06 4.77 -54.75
N ALA A 389 24.83 5.96 -55.31
CA ALA A 389 23.95 6.15 -56.47
C ALA A 389 24.50 5.44 -57.71
N ALA A 390 25.80 5.58 -58.01
CA ALA A 390 26.44 4.89 -59.12
C ALA A 390 26.38 3.35 -58.96
N GLN A 391 26.71 2.83 -57.77
CA GLN A 391 26.64 1.39 -57.47
C GLN A 391 25.22 0.83 -57.63
N ARG A 392 24.20 1.54 -57.14
CA ARG A 392 22.80 1.08 -57.22
C ARG A 392 22.25 1.09 -58.64
N LEU A 393 22.75 1.96 -59.51
CA LEU A 393 22.41 1.96 -60.94
C LEU A 393 23.07 0.79 -61.67
N GLU A 394 24.35 0.49 -61.37
CA GLU A 394 25.06 -0.67 -61.91
C GLU A 394 24.42 -2.00 -61.48
N GLU A 395 24.10 -2.15 -60.18
CA GLU A 395 23.43 -3.35 -59.64
C GLU A 395 22.04 -3.58 -60.26
N ALA A 396 21.34 -2.51 -60.64
CA ALA A 396 20.03 -2.58 -61.27
C ALA A 396 20.08 -2.85 -62.79
N GLY A 397 21.29 -2.91 -63.39
CA GLY A 397 21.48 -3.13 -64.83
C GLY A 397 21.03 -1.95 -65.69
N VAL A 398 21.07 -0.73 -65.16
CA VAL A 398 20.60 0.50 -65.80
C VAL A 398 21.80 1.29 -66.34
N GLU A 399 21.68 1.89 -67.54
CA GLU A 399 22.73 2.77 -68.07
C GLU A 399 22.93 4.01 -67.18
N VAL A 400 24.15 4.14 -66.64
CA VAL A 400 24.54 5.24 -65.75
C VAL A 400 24.60 6.55 -66.54
N THR A 401 23.53 7.32 -66.50
CA THR A 401 23.47 8.66 -67.08
C THR A 401 23.75 9.74 -66.02
N PRO A 402 24.49 10.82 -66.34
CA PRO A 402 24.82 11.87 -65.36
C PRO A 402 23.59 12.47 -64.67
N GLY A 403 22.49 12.67 -65.41
CA GLY A 403 21.25 13.21 -64.85
C GLY A 403 20.52 12.25 -63.90
N LEU A 404 20.70 10.93 -64.07
CA LEU A 404 20.09 9.91 -63.21
C LEU A 404 20.89 9.75 -61.90
N VAL A 405 22.23 9.81 -61.99
CA VAL A 405 23.13 9.86 -60.83
C VAL A 405 22.83 11.10 -59.99
N ASP A 406 22.73 12.28 -60.61
CA ASP A 406 22.46 13.54 -59.93
C ASP A 406 21.07 13.56 -59.26
N SER A 407 20.05 12.98 -59.91
CA SER A 407 18.71 12.82 -59.31
C SER A 407 18.74 11.89 -58.08
N LEU A 408 19.44 10.75 -58.15
CA LEU A 408 19.57 9.83 -57.03
C LEU A 408 20.41 10.41 -55.89
N THR A 409 21.47 11.14 -56.19
CA THR A 409 22.31 11.82 -55.18
C THR A 409 21.49 12.82 -54.38
N ARG A 410 20.63 13.61 -55.04
CA ARG A 410 19.70 14.52 -54.35
C ARG A 410 18.68 13.80 -53.48
N LEU A 411 18.09 12.69 -53.97
CA LEU A 411 17.21 11.84 -53.16
C LEU A 411 17.91 11.25 -51.94
N TYR A 412 19.18 10.88 -52.05
CA TYR A 412 19.97 10.40 -50.91
C TYR A 412 20.39 11.51 -49.95
N GLN A 413 20.54 12.74 -50.42
CA GLN A 413 20.76 13.89 -49.56
C GLN A 413 19.51 14.24 -48.75
N SER A 414 18.35 14.30 -49.39
CA SER A 414 17.03 14.40 -48.74
C SER A 414 16.81 13.25 -47.75
N ARG A 415 17.18 12.02 -48.13
CA ARG A 415 17.14 10.86 -47.22
C ARG A 415 18.02 11.05 -45.99
N ARG A 416 19.23 11.57 -46.17
CA ARG A 416 20.16 11.79 -45.05
C ARG A 416 19.59 12.81 -44.06
N GLU A 417 19.01 13.90 -44.55
CA GLU A 417 18.34 14.90 -43.71
C GLU A 417 17.16 14.29 -42.92
N LEU A 418 16.32 13.47 -43.57
CA LEU A 418 15.25 12.73 -42.89
C LEU A 418 15.78 11.75 -41.84
N VAL A 419 16.87 11.02 -42.15
CA VAL A 419 17.51 10.09 -41.21
C VAL A 419 18.11 10.81 -40.01
N GLU A 420 18.71 12.00 -40.20
CA GLU A 420 19.28 12.82 -39.13
C GLU A 420 18.18 13.34 -38.19
N GLN A 421 17.06 13.82 -38.74
CA GLN A 421 15.89 14.21 -37.95
C GLN A 421 15.23 13.02 -37.23
N LEU A 422 15.15 11.87 -37.89
CA LEU A 422 14.68 10.62 -37.28
C LEU A 422 15.59 10.18 -36.14
N GLU A 423 16.92 10.25 -36.30
CA GLU A 423 17.89 9.92 -35.25
C GLU A 423 17.65 10.80 -34.01
N GLN A 424 17.44 12.11 -34.19
CA GLN A 424 17.13 13.03 -33.10
C GLN A 424 15.76 12.73 -32.45
N ALA A 425 14.72 12.49 -33.25
CA ALA A 425 13.39 12.15 -32.75
C ALA A 425 13.39 10.83 -31.96
N TYR A 426 14.06 9.79 -32.47
CA TYR A 426 14.22 8.52 -31.76
C TYR A 426 15.09 8.66 -30.51
N GLY A 427 16.11 9.52 -30.51
CA GLY A 427 16.92 9.83 -29.33
C GLY A 427 16.12 10.50 -28.21
N SER A 428 15.28 11.48 -28.56
CA SER A 428 14.34 12.12 -27.62
C SER A 428 13.31 11.11 -27.10
N LEU A 429 12.66 10.36 -28.00
CA LEU A 429 11.69 9.32 -27.66
C LEU A 429 12.29 8.25 -26.72
N LEU A 430 13.51 7.78 -27.00
CA LEU A 430 14.20 6.80 -26.17
C LEU A 430 14.49 7.37 -24.77
N SER A 431 14.94 8.61 -24.68
CA SER A 431 15.26 9.26 -23.40
C SER A 431 14.00 9.42 -22.55
N SER A 432 12.91 9.93 -23.14
CA SER A 432 11.61 10.07 -22.46
C SER A 432 10.99 8.72 -22.09
N ALA A 433 11.17 7.68 -22.91
CA ALA A 433 10.68 6.34 -22.60
C ALA A 433 11.43 5.71 -21.41
N ILE A 434 12.75 5.89 -21.33
CA ILE A 434 13.56 5.46 -20.18
C ILE A 434 13.12 6.20 -18.92
N GLU A 435 12.91 7.50 -19.01
CA GLU A 435 12.44 8.31 -17.87
C GLU A 435 11.06 7.88 -17.38
N LEU A 436 10.11 7.68 -18.30
CA LEU A 436 8.79 7.11 -17.99
C LEU A 436 8.92 5.74 -17.31
N GLN A 437 9.83 4.87 -17.78
CA GLN A 437 10.06 3.57 -17.15
C GLN A 437 10.53 3.72 -15.70
N LEU A 438 11.47 4.63 -15.44
CA LEU A 438 12.00 4.88 -14.11
C LEU A 438 10.93 5.45 -13.18
N ASN A 439 10.17 6.46 -13.64
CA ASN A 439 9.09 7.07 -12.86
C ASN A 439 7.99 6.06 -12.56
N HIS A 440 7.61 5.21 -13.52
CA HIS A 440 6.61 4.15 -13.31
C HIS A 440 7.08 3.06 -12.34
N GLN A 441 8.37 2.67 -12.42
CA GLN A 441 8.95 1.71 -11.46
C GLN A 441 8.98 2.27 -10.05
N GLN A 442 9.37 3.54 -9.88
CA GLN A 442 9.34 4.22 -8.59
C GLN A 442 7.91 4.34 -8.06
N LEU A 443 6.94 4.71 -8.91
CA LEU A 443 5.53 4.79 -8.55
C LEU A 443 5.01 3.43 -8.07
N LEU A 444 5.32 2.35 -8.78
CA LEU A 444 4.97 0.98 -8.38
C LEU A 444 5.57 0.60 -7.02
N SER A 445 6.87 0.82 -6.81
CA SER A 445 7.54 0.47 -5.56
C SER A 445 7.03 1.30 -4.40
N THR A 446 6.96 2.62 -4.54
CA THR A 446 6.52 3.53 -3.47
C THR A 446 5.06 3.31 -3.11
N THR A 447 4.18 3.04 -4.09
CA THR A 447 2.77 2.70 -3.82
C THR A 447 2.66 1.37 -3.08
N HIS A 448 3.45 0.36 -3.47
CA HIS A 448 3.47 -0.94 -2.80
C HIS A 448 3.96 -0.83 -1.34
N ASP A 449 5.07 -0.12 -1.13
CA ASP A 449 5.66 0.09 0.19
C ASP A 449 4.75 0.89 1.12
N LEU A 450 4.10 1.94 0.60
CA LEU A 450 3.13 2.72 1.36
C LEU A 450 1.90 1.88 1.72
N ARG A 451 1.36 1.10 0.78
CA ARG A 451 0.24 0.19 1.04
C ARG A 451 0.61 -0.87 2.08
N ALA A 452 1.83 -1.42 2.02
CA ALA A 452 2.33 -2.37 3.00
C ALA A 452 2.45 -1.73 4.40
N THR A 453 2.99 -0.51 4.47
CA THR A 453 3.08 0.27 5.71
C THR A 453 1.69 0.53 6.31
N ILE A 454 0.74 1.03 5.52
CA ILE A 454 -0.63 1.27 5.98
C ILE A 454 -1.27 -0.04 6.47
N ASP A 455 -1.07 -1.14 5.74
CA ASP A 455 -1.60 -2.45 6.11
C ASP A 455 -1.02 -2.98 7.43
N GLU A 456 0.26 -2.73 7.70
CA GLU A 456 0.92 -3.08 8.97
C GLU A 456 0.38 -2.25 10.13
N GLN A 457 0.16 -0.95 9.93
CA GLN A 457 -0.38 -0.08 10.97
C GLN A 457 -1.83 -0.41 11.29
N LEU A 458 -2.65 -0.67 10.26
CA LEU A 458 -4.04 -1.13 10.43
C LEU A 458 -4.12 -2.47 11.17
N PHE A 459 -3.06 -3.30 11.15
CA PHE A 459 -3.04 -4.59 11.84
C PHE A 459 -3.01 -4.45 13.37
N TRP A 460 -2.39 -3.38 13.89
CA TRP A 460 -2.19 -3.18 15.33
C TRP A 460 -3.18 -2.21 15.99
N VAL A 461 -4.01 -1.52 15.20
CA VAL A 461 -4.97 -0.53 15.70
C VAL A 461 -6.38 -1.12 15.76
N ALA A 462 -7.10 -0.88 16.86
CA ALA A 462 -8.52 -1.20 16.97
C ALA A 462 -9.32 -0.31 16.02
N ASN A 463 -9.87 -0.91 14.96
CA ASN A 463 -10.53 -0.20 13.86
C ASN A 463 -12.06 -0.14 13.99
N SER A 464 -12.61 -0.70 15.06
CA SER A 464 -14.04 -0.66 15.38
C SER A 464 -14.24 -0.56 16.89
N ARG A 465 -15.41 -0.07 17.30
CA ARG A 465 -15.78 -0.05 18.72
C ARG A 465 -15.98 -1.50 19.21
N PRO A 466 -15.57 -1.82 20.45
CA PRO A 466 -15.82 -3.14 21.01
C PRO A 466 -17.33 -3.42 21.05
N LEU A 467 -17.68 -4.71 20.98
CA LEU A 467 -19.06 -5.18 21.03
C LEU A 467 -19.62 -5.08 22.46
N ASP A 468 -19.89 -3.85 22.89
CA ASP A 468 -20.42 -3.55 24.22
C ASP A 468 -21.96 -3.61 24.26
N VAL A 469 -22.53 -3.51 25.46
CA VAL A 469 -23.99 -3.42 25.68
C VAL A 469 -24.62 -2.28 24.87
N ASN A 470 -23.87 -1.20 24.63
CA ASN A 470 -24.33 -0.07 23.80
C ASN A 470 -24.48 -0.45 22.32
N TRP A 471 -23.59 -1.28 21.78
CA TRP A 471 -23.73 -1.79 20.41
C TRP A 471 -24.98 -2.68 20.30
N LEU A 472 -25.23 -3.53 21.31
CA LEU A 472 -26.44 -4.37 21.34
C LEU A 472 -27.74 -3.53 21.35
N ARG A 473 -27.73 -2.37 22.01
CA ARG A 473 -28.85 -1.42 21.98
C ARG A 473 -29.06 -0.77 20.60
N GLN A 474 -27.99 -0.58 19.84
CA GLN A 474 -28.01 -0.02 18.47
C GLN A 474 -28.23 -1.08 17.38
N LEU A 475 -28.26 -2.37 17.75
CA LEU A 475 -28.45 -3.48 16.81
C LEU A 475 -29.76 -3.38 15.99
N PRO A 476 -30.92 -2.99 16.57
CA PRO A 476 -32.12 -2.78 15.78
C PRO A 476 -31.96 -1.69 14.72
N SER A 477 -31.30 -0.57 15.04
CA SER A 477 -31.05 0.49 14.05
C SER A 477 -30.13 0.02 12.94
N TYR A 478 -29.04 -0.69 13.26
CA TYR A 478 -28.13 -1.24 12.24
C TYR A 478 -28.82 -2.27 11.35
N LEU A 479 -29.68 -3.13 11.89
CA LEU A 479 -30.49 -4.06 11.09
C LEU A 479 -31.46 -3.34 10.16
N THR A 480 -32.13 -2.28 10.65
CA THR A 480 -33.02 -1.49 9.79
C THR A 480 -32.25 -0.80 8.68
N GLN A 481 -31.07 -0.24 8.98
CA GLN A 481 -30.22 0.41 7.99
C GLN A 481 -29.70 -0.61 6.96
N GLU A 482 -29.21 -1.77 7.40
CA GLU A 482 -28.76 -2.86 6.50
C GLU A 482 -29.92 -3.39 5.65
N TRP A 483 -31.17 -3.37 6.12
CA TRP A 483 -32.32 -3.78 5.32
C TRP A 483 -32.71 -2.78 4.22
N HIS A 484 -32.58 -1.48 4.50
CA HIS A 484 -32.97 -0.40 3.57
C HIS A 484 -31.83 -0.01 2.62
N GLU A 485 -30.62 0.16 3.15
CA GLU A 485 -29.43 0.68 2.47
C GLU A 485 -28.34 -0.38 2.27
N GLY A 486 -28.57 -1.63 2.73
CA GLY A 486 -27.53 -2.64 2.71
C GLY A 486 -27.03 -2.98 1.31
N GLU A 487 -25.71 -3.07 1.19
CA GLU A 487 -25.00 -3.43 -0.05
C GLU A 487 -25.41 -4.79 -0.63
N TRP A 488 -26.03 -5.68 0.17
CA TRP A 488 -26.62 -6.92 -0.35
C TRP A 488 -27.73 -6.65 -1.39
N ARG A 489 -28.42 -5.49 -1.33
CA ARG A 489 -29.38 -5.07 -2.36
C ARG A 489 -28.69 -4.67 -3.66
N ALA A 490 -27.47 -4.14 -3.59
CA ALA A 490 -26.63 -3.95 -4.77
C ALA A 490 -26.16 -5.30 -5.36
N VAL A 491 -26.20 -6.37 -4.57
CA VAL A 491 -26.02 -7.77 -5.02
C VAL A 491 -27.28 -8.33 -5.69
N LEU A 492 -28.46 -7.72 -5.50
CA LEU A 492 -29.66 -8.15 -6.23
C LEU A 492 -29.61 -7.71 -7.70
N PRO A 493 -30.03 -8.59 -8.61
CA PRO A 493 -29.82 -8.43 -10.04
C PRO A 493 -30.74 -7.33 -10.61
N THR A 494 -30.35 -6.06 -10.50
CA THR A 494 -31.14 -4.95 -11.05
C THR A 494 -30.78 -4.66 -12.51
N ARG A 495 -29.58 -5.01 -12.99
CA ARG A 495 -29.24 -4.99 -14.44
C ARG A 495 -28.16 -6.02 -14.78
N TRP A 496 -28.56 -7.21 -15.27
CA TRP A 496 -27.64 -8.03 -16.07
C TRP A 496 -27.49 -7.33 -17.43
N ARG A 497 -26.52 -6.43 -17.58
CA ARG A 497 -26.00 -6.13 -18.93
C ARG A 497 -25.39 -7.45 -19.42
N GLY A 498 -25.80 -7.90 -20.61
CA GLY A 498 -25.51 -9.24 -21.12
C GLY A 498 -24.03 -9.61 -21.07
N LEU A 499 -23.73 -10.92 -21.12
CA LEU A 499 -22.36 -11.45 -21.18
C LEU A 499 -21.51 -10.60 -22.11
N SER A 500 -20.55 -9.84 -21.57
CA SER A 500 -19.55 -9.15 -22.36
C SER A 500 -18.56 -10.19 -22.91
N TRP A 501 -17.97 -9.91 -24.06
CA TRP A 501 -16.92 -10.77 -24.63
C TRP A 501 -15.73 -10.92 -23.68
N ASP A 502 -15.50 -9.96 -22.79
CA ASP A 502 -14.44 -9.99 -21.77
C ASP A 502 -14.65 -11.06 -20.69
N MET A 503 -15.86 -11.57 -20.50
CA MET A 503 -16.13 -12.69 -19.59
C MET A 503 -15.53 -14.02 -20.08
N LEU A 504 -15.16 -14.12 -21.37
CA LEU A 504 -14.54 -15.32 -21.95
C LEU A 504 -13.17 -15.65 -21.36
N VAL A 505 -12.53 -14.71 -20.65
CA VAL A 505 -11.27 -14.98 -19.94
C VAL A 505 -11.42 -16.11 -18.91
N GLY A 506 -12.62 -16.30 -18.34
CA GLY A 506 -12.93 -17.44 -17.45
C GLY A 506 -13.25 -18.75 -18.17
N ALA A 507 -13.53 -18.72 -19.49
CA ALA A 507 -13.97 -19.88 -20.26
C ALA A 507 -12.96 -21.06 -20.29
N PRO A 508 -11.63 -20.86 -20.35
CA PRO A 508 -10.67 -21.96 -20.30
C PRO A 508 -10.81 -22.83 -19.03
N LEU A 509 -11.08 -22.23 -17.87
CA LEU A 509 -11.28 -22.94 -16.60
C LEU A 509 -12.59 -23.72 -16.58
N LEU A 510 -13.66 -23.13 -17.12
CA LEU A 510 -14.95 -23.81 -17.29
C LEU A 510 -14.83 -24.99 -18.25
N LEU A 511 -14.16 -24.80 -19.40
CA LEU A 511 -13.91 -25.85 -20.38
C LEU A 511 -13.11 -27.00 -19.75
N LEU A 512 -12.05 -26.69 -19.00
CA LEU A 512 -11.26 -27.70 -18.29
C LEU A 512 -12.13 -28.49 -17.28
N SER A 513 -13.03 -27.82 -16.58
CA SER A 513 -14.00 -28.48 -15.69
C SER A 513 -14.88 -29.48 -16.45
N VAL A 514 -15.46 -29.07 -17.58
CA VAL A 514 -16.29 -29.93 -18.44
C VAL A 514 -15.49 -31.12 -18.98
N VAL A 515 -14.26 -30.90 -19.45
CA VAL A 515 -13.36 -31.96 -19.93
C VAL A 515 -13.07 -32.98 -18.83
N LEU A 516 -12.80 -32.54 -17.60
CA LEU A 516 -12.57 -33.45 -16.46
C LEU A 516 -13.84 -34.25 -16.09
N ILE A 517 -15.03 -33.65 -16.21
CA ILE A 517 -16.31 -34.36 -16.03
C ILE A 517 -16.47 -35.44 -17.11
N ALA A 518 -16.17 -35.13 -18.37
CA ALA A 518 -16.22 -36.10 -19.47
C ALA A 518 -15.21 -37.24 -19.29
N LEU A 519 -14.00 -36.94 -18.81
CA LEU A 519 -12.94 -37.93 -18.55
C LEU A 519 -13.14 -38.73 -17.26
N ARG A 520 -14.15 -38.40 -16.43
CA ARG A 520 -14.41 -39.03 -15.13
C ARG A 520 -14.49 -40.55 -15.20
N GLY A 521 -15.14 -41.10 -16.23
CA GLY A 521 -15.23 -42.54 -16.45
C GLY A 521 -13.87 -43.20 -16.69
N ARG A 522 -13.02 -42.58 -17.52
CA ARG A 522 -11.66 -43.07 -17.82
C ARG A 522 -10.76 -43.00 -16.60
N ILE A 523 -10.84 -41.91 -15.83
CA ILE A 523 -10.05 -41.71 -14.61
C ILE A 523 -10.41 -42.78 -13.57
N LYS A 524 -11.71 -43.04 -13.35
CA LYS A 524 -12.18 -44.10 -12.45
C LYS A 524 -11.70 -45.49 -12.88
N LYS A 525 -11.75 -45.82 -14.18
CA LYS A 525 -11.23 -47.09 -14.71
C LYS A 525 -9.73 -47.26 -14.43
N ARG A 526 -8.92 -46.22 -14.67
CA ARG A 526 -7.49 -46.23 -14.34
C ARG A 526 -7.23 -46.38 -12.84
N LEU A 527 -8.03 -45.71 -12.00
CA LEU A 527 -7.91 -45.82 -10.55
C LEU A 527 -8.25 -47.24 -10.06
N ALA A 528 -9.29 -47.88 -10.62
CA ALA A 528 -9.64 -49.26 -10.31
C ALA A 528 -8.52 -50.25 -10.70
N LEU A 529 -7.87 -50.04 -11.85
CA LEU A 529 -6.73 -50.84 -12.26
C LEU A 529 -5.55 -50.70 -11.29
N ILE A 530 -5.21 -49.47 -10.88
CA ILE A 530 -4.20 -49.22 -9.86
C ILE A 530 -4.57 -49.93 -8.55
N HIS A 531 -5.82 -49.80 -8.09
CA HIS A 531 -6.26 -50.44 -6.86
C HIS A 531 -6.20 -51.97 -6.90
N SER A 532 -6.42 -52.59 -8.07
CA SER A 532 -6.33 -54.06 -8.23
C SER A 532 -4.91 -54.62 -8.11
N GLN A 533 -3.89 -53.78 -8.30
CA GLN A 533 -2.48 -54.16 -8.29
C GLN A 533 -1.84 -54.03 -6.90
N ILE A 534 -2.55 -53.42 -5.94
CA ILE A 534 -2.11 -53.19 -4.56
C ILE A 534 -2.02 -54.51 -3.80
N GLY A 535 -0.97 -54.67 -3.00
CA GLY A 535 -0.76 -55.88 -2.18
C GLY A 535 -0.18 -57.07 -2.95
N ARG A 536 -0.09 -57.00 -4.28
CA ARG A 536 0.57 -58.01 -5.12
C ARG A 536 2.07 -57.72 -5.22
N LEU A 537 2.91 -58.63 -4.71
CA LEU A 537 4.36 -58.43 -4.61
C LEU A 537 5.06 -58.06 -5.93
N LYS A 538 4.57 -58.55 -7.07
CA LYS A 538 5.19 -58.31 -8.39
C LYS A 538 4.76 -56.99 -9.05
N SER A 539 3.55 -56.49 -8.77
CA SER A 539 2.96 -55.33 -9.47
C SER A 539 2.89 -54.04 -8.65
N ASP A 540 2.92 -54.10 -7.32
CA ASP A 540 2.79 -52.91 -6.45
C ASP A 540 4.09 -52.08 -6.43
N THR A 541 4.11 -50.91 -7.08
CA THR A 541 5.26 -49.97 -7.12
C THR A 541 5.03 -48.71 -6.28
N GLN A 542 6.11 -48.05 -5.85
CA GLN A 542 6.08 -46.83 -5.03
C GLN A 542 5.29 -45.68 -5.66
N LEU A 543 5.21 -45.61 -7.00
CA LEU A 543 4.50 -44.55 -7.73
C LEU A 543 2.98 -44.74 -7.79
N HIS A 544 2.45 -45.90 -7.37
CA HIS A 544 1.00 -46.15 -7.45
C HIS A 544 0.19 -45.25 -6.50
N THR A 545 0.69 -45.00 -5.28
CA THR A 545 0.03 -44.12 -4.30
C THR A 545 0.02 -42.66 -4.75
N PRO A 546 1.14 -42.00 -5.12
CA PRO A 546 1.11 -40.61 -5.59
C PRO A 546 0.29 -40.46 -6.88
N LYS A 547 0.32 -41.45 -7.78
CA LYS A 547 -0.53 -41.45 -8.98
C LYS A 547 -2.02 -41.58 -8.63
N ALA A 548 -2.38 -42.40 -7.66
CA ALA A 548 -3.77 -42.53 -7.18
C ALA A 548 -4.26 -41.24 -6.51
N VAL A 549 -3.42 -40.57 -5.73
CA VAL A 549 -3.73 -39.25 -5.14
C VAL A 549 -3.95 -38.22 -6.24
N LEU A 550 -3.06 -38.14 -7.24
CA LEU A 550 -3.20 -37.22 -8.38
C LEU A 550 -4.50 -37.46 -9.17
N LEU A 551 -4.83 -38.72 -9.47
CA LEU A 551 -6.08 -39.04 -10.18
C LEU A 551 -7.32 -38.67 -9.34
N ASN A 552 -7.27 -38.79 -8.02
CA ASN A 552 -8.35 -38.32 -7.14
C ASN A 552 -8.44 -36.80 -7.07
N ALA A 553 -7.30 -36.09 -7.16
CA ALA A 553 -7.28 -34.63 -7.30
C ALA A 553 -7.97 -34.19 -8.59
N LEU A 554 -7.65 -34.82 -9.73
CA LEU A 554 -8.33 -34.57 -11.01
C LEU A 554 -9.86 -34.82 -10.92
N LEU A 555 -10.29 -35.80 -10.13
CA LEU A 555 -11.73 -36.07 -9.90
C LEU A 555 -12.41 -35.09 -8.93
N ALA A 556 -11.64 -34.32 -8.15
CA ALA A 556 -12.14 -33.32 -7.21
C ALA A 556 -12.19 -31.90 -7.83
N LEU A 557 -11.32 -31.61 -8.79
CA LEU A 557 -11.11 -30.34 -9.47
C LEU A 557 -12.31 -29.72 -10.24
N PRO A 558 -13.30 -30.46 -10.80
CA PRO A 558 -14.33 -29.84 -11.63
C PRO A 558 -15.15 -28.74 -10.93
N GLY A 559 -15.58 -28.97 -9.68
CA GLY A 559 -16.33 -27.98 -8.91
C GLY A 559 -15.53 -26.70 -8.62
N PRO A 560 -14.32 -26.82 -8.04
CA PRO A 560 -13.40 -25.69 -7.87
C PRO A 560 -13.12 -24.94 -9.18
N LEU A 561 -12.81 -25.64 -10.27
CA LEU A 561 -12.55 -25.00 -11.56
C LEU A 561 -13.76 -24.25 -12.11
N ALA A 562 -14.97 -24.76 -11.88
CA ALA A 562 -16.20 -24.06 -12.25
C ALA A 562 -16.37 -22.75 -11.46
N LEU A 563 -16.14 -22.79 -10.14
CA LEU A 563 -16.17 -21.60 -9.29
C LEU A 563 -15.07 -20.59 -9.66
N ALA A 564 -13.86 -21.08 -9.95
CA ALA A 564 -12.74 -20.24 -10.36
C ALA A 564 -13.02 -19.58 -11.71
N GLY A 565 -13.53 -20.34 -12.69
CA GLY A 565 -13.92 -19.81 -13.98
C GLY A 565 -15.01 -18.73 -13.88
N ALA A 566 -16.01 -18.95 -13.01
CA ALA A 566 -17.03 -17.94 -12.72
C ALA A 566 -16.44 -16.70 -12.03
N GLY A 567 -15.52 -16.86 -11.08
CA GLY A 567 -14.83 -15.75 -10.40
C GLY A 567 -13.98 -14.92 -11.36
N VAL A 568 -13.20 -15.56 -12.25
CA VAL A 568 -12.40 -14.87 -13.28
C VAL A 568 -13.31 -14.14 -14.28
N ALA A 569 -14.39 -14.77 -14.74
CA ALA A 569 -15.35 -14.14 -15.63
C ALA A 569 -16.03 -12.91 -15.00
N LEU A 570 -16.30 -12.96 -13.69
CA LEU A 570 -16.86 -11.82 -12.97
C LEU A 570 -15.83 -10.72 -12.73
N HIS A 571 -14.54 -11.03 -12.66
CA HIS A 571 -13.51 -10.01 -12.45
C HIS A 571 -13.42 -9.00 -13.61
N THR A 572 -13.77 -9.41 -14.83
CA THR A 572 -13.81 -8.53 -16.00
C THR A 572 -15.16 -7.81 -16.18
N ALA A 573 -16.13 -8.07 -15.31
CA ALA A 573 -17.45 -7.47 -15.39
C ALA A 573 -17.48 -6.11 -14.66
N GLU A 574 -18.09 -5.12 -15.30
CA GLU A 574 -18.29 -3.80 -14.71
C GLU A 574 -19.44 -3.83 -13.69
N GLY A 575 -19.16 -3.42 -12.44
CA GLY A 575 -20.17 -3.22 -11.39
C GLY A 575 -19.69 -3.57 -9.98
N GLY A 576 -20.22 -2.87 -8.96
CA GLY A 576 -19.80 -3.06 -7.56
C GLY A 576 -19.96 -4.50 -7.03
N LEU A 577 -20.91 -5.25 -7.59
CA LEU A 577 -21.15 -6.66 -7.27
C LEU A 577 -20.00 -7.56 -7.75
N ALA A 578 -19.50 -7.33 -8.96
CA ALA A 578 -18.39 -8.07 -9.57
C ALA A 578 -17.09 -7.85 -8.80
N LEU A 579 -16.83 -6.61 -8.37
CA LEU A 579 -15.67 -6.22 -7.57
C LEU A 579 -15.56 -7.00 -6.24
N GLY A 580 -16.69 -7.22 -5.54
CA GLY A 580 -16.70 -7.97 -4.29
C GLY A 580 -16.84 -9.50 -4.44
N LEU A 581 -17.68 -10.00 -5.35
CA LEU A 581 -17.93 -11.44 -5.49
C LEU A 581 -16.81 -12.19 -6.21
N ALA A 582 -16.12 -11.58 -7.16
CA ALA A 582 -15.03 -12.22 -7.89
C ALA A 582 -13.92 -12.75 -6.96
N PRO A 583 -13.32 -11.95 -6.04
CA PRO A 583 -12.30 -12.45 -5.12
C PRO A 583 -12.86 -13.51 -4.16
N ALA A 584 -14.11 -13.37 -3.70
CA ALA A 584 -14.76 -14.36 -2.86
C ALA A 584 -14.89 -15.72 -3.56
N LEU A 585 -15.34 -15.75 -4.81
CA LEU A 585 -15.48 -17.00 -5.60
C LEU A 585 -14.14 -17.67 -5.85
N LEU A 586 -13.08 -16.91 -6.09
CA LEU A 586 -11.72 -17.44 -6.28
C LEU A 586 -11.19 -18.09 -4.99
N GLN A 587 -11.34 -17.43 -3.84
CA GLN A 587 -10.91 -18.01 -2.56
C GLN A 587 -11.78 -19.21 -2.16
N LEU A 588 -13.09 -19.15 -2.38
CA LEU A 588 -14.00 -20.27 -2.14
C LEU A 588 -13.70 -21.46 -3.06
N SER A 589 -13.28 -21.22 -4.31
CA SER A 589 -12.84 -22.28 -5.23
C SER A 589 -11.68 -23.09 -4.63
N LEU A 590 -10.64 -22.40 -4.16
CA LEU A 590 -9.48 -23.04 -3.54
C LEU A 590 -9.90 -23.84 -2.28
N SER A 591 -10.68 -23.20 -1.42
CA SER A 591 -11.22 -23.80 -0.19
C SER A 591 -11.98 -25.10 -0.50
N TRP A 592 -12.93 -25.01 -1.43
CA TRP A 592 -13.73 -26.15 -1.88
C TRP A 592 -12.87 -27.25 -2.52
N GLY A 593 -11.79 -26.89 -3.22
CA GLY A 593 -10.87 -27.84 -3.83
C GLY A 593 -10.14 -28.71 -2.82
N VAL A 594 -9.63 -28.12 -1.74
CA VAL A 594 -8.95 -28.85 -0.67
C VAL A 594 -9.92 -29.82 0.02
N ILE A 595 -11.13 -29.35 0.34
CA ILE A 595 -12.16 -30.18 1.00
C ILE A 595 -12.66 -31.29 0.06
N ALA A 596 -12.87 -30.98 -1.22
CA ALA A 596 -13.29 -31.96 -2.21
C ALA A 596 -12.24 -33.04 -2.42
N LEU A 597 -10.95 -32.69 -2.43
CA LEU A 597 -9.84 -33.65 -2.50
C LEU A 597 -9.82 -34.55 -1.26
N GLY A 598 -9.83 -33.97 -0.05
CA GLY A 598 -9.87 -34.74 1.20
C GLY A 598 -11.04 -35.72 1.24
N ARG A 599 -12.24 -35.25 0.87
CA ARG A 599 -13.45 -36.08 0.78
C ARG A 599 -13.30 -37.22 -0.24
N ARG A 600 -12.63 -36.99 -1.37
CA ARG A 600 -12.38 -38.00 -2.40
C ARG A 600 -11.41 -39.08 -1.95
N LEU A 601 -10.39 -38.72 -1.18
CA LEU A 601 -9.44 -39.69 -0.62
C LEU A 601 -10.09 -40.62 0.43
N LEU A 602 -11.15 -40.14 1.09
CA LEU A 602 -11.90 -40.82 2.17
C LEU A 602 -13.19 -41.53 1.71
N VAL A 603 -13.34 -41.78 0.41
CA VAL A 603 -14.44 -42.61 -0.12
C VAL A 603 -14.18 -44.07 0.24
N PRO A 604 -15.22 -44.90 0.48
CA PRO A 604 -15.04 -46.35 0.62
C PRO A 604 -14.24 -46.92 -0.56
N ASP A 605 -13.32 -47.85 -0.28
CA ASP A 605 -12.36 -48.40 -1.25
C ASP A 605 -11.43 -47.36 -1.90
N GLY A 606 -11.33 -46.17 -1.28
CA GLY A 606 -10.47 -45.08 -1.70
C GLY A 606 -9.01 -45.25 -1.27
N VAL A 607 -8.23 -44.18 -1.48
CA VAL A 607 -6.79 -44.16 -1.16
C VAL A 607 -6.56 -44.33 0.35
N ALA A 608 -7.38 -43.70 1.20
CA ALA A 608 -7.23 -43.80 2.65
C ALA A 608 -7.40 -45.23 3.19
N GLU A 609 -8.37 -45.99 2.67
CA GLU A 609 -8.60 -47.38 3.08
C GLU A 609 -7.57 -48.33 2.46
N ARG A 610 -7.35 -48.26 1.14
CA ARG A 610 -6.53 -49.25 0.41
C ARG A 610 -5.03 -48.97 0.44
N HIS A 611 -4.62 -47.71 0.40
CA HIS A 611 -3.21 -47.34 0.40
C HIS A 611 -2.71 -46.98 1.81
N PHE A 612 -3.45 -46.16 2.56
CA PHE A 612 -3.03 -45.72 3.89
C PHE A 612 -3.49 -46.64 5.03
N THR A 613 -4.34 -47.63 4.73
CA THR A 613 -4.83 -48.63 5.69
C THR A 613 -5.58 -48.03 6.89
N TRP A 614 -6.24 -46.89 6.70
CA TRP A 614 -7.05 -46.25 7.74
C TRP A 614 -8.38 -46.98 7.94
N ALA A 615 -8.88 -47.02 9.17
CA ALA A 615 -10.11 -47.72 9.52
C ALA A 615 -11.34 -47.12 8.79
N PRO A 616 -12.25 -47.95 8.23
CA PRO A 616 -13.42 -47.44 7.50
C PRO A 616 -14.33 -46.52 8.34
N ALA A 617 -14.55 -46.87 9.62
CA ALA A 617 -15.33 -46.05 10.54
C ALA A 617 -14.70 -44.66 10.77
N TYR A 618 -13.38 -44.58 10.80
CA TYR A 618 -12.64 -43.32 10.90
C TYR A 618 -12.84 -42.46 9.65
N ASN A 619 -12.73 -43.06 8.47
CA ASN A 619 -12.87 -42.34 7.19
C ASN A 619 -14.27 -41.76 7.01
N VAL A 620 -15.33 -42.49 7.39
CA VAL A 620 -16.70 -41.98 7.35
C VAL A 620 -16.88 -40.79 8.30
N ARG A 621 -16.35 -40.87 9.53
CA ARG A 621 -16.40 -39.75 10.50
C ARG A 621 -15.64 -38.54 9.97
N LEU A 622 -14.41 -38.73 9.51
CA LEU A 622 -13.56 -37.66 8.98
C LEU A 622 -14.20 -36.99 7.76
N ARG A 623 -14.82 -37.76 6.88
CA ARG A 623 -15.54 -37.25 5.71
C ARG A 623 -16.71 -36.34 6.08
N ARG A 624 -17.48 -36.66 7.12
CA ARG A 624 -18.58 -35.80 7.61
C ARG A 624 -18.04 -34.50 8.22
N LEU A 625 -16.97 -34.60 9.02
CA LEU A 625 -16.35 -33.43 9.65
C LEU A 625 -15.73 -32.49 8.62
N LEU A 626 -15.12 -33.00 7.55
CA LEU A 626 -14.61 -32.18 6.45
C LEU A 626 -15.71 -31.42 5.71
N ILE A 627 -16.91 -32.00 5.56
CA ILE A 627 -18.07 -31.29 4.98
C ILE A 627 -18.52 -30.18 5.94
N GLY A 628 -18.59 -30.47 7.24
CA GLY A 628 -18.91 -29.46 8.26
C GLY A 628 -17.90 -28.30 8.25
N LEU A 629 -16.60 -28.60 8.20
CA LEU A 629 -15.53 -27.61 8.07
C LEU A 629 -15.69 -26.80 6.78
N GLY A 630 -16.02 -27.45 5.66
CA GLY A 630 -16.24 -26.76 4.40
C GLY A 630 -17.41 -25.80 4.41
N ILE A 631 -18.53 -26.18 5.00
CA ILE A 631 -19.69 -25.30 5.17
C ILE A 631 -19.34 -24.13 6.09
N ALA A 632 -18.60 -24.38 7.18
CA ALA A 632 -18.16 -23.33 8.10
C ALA A 632 -17.18 -22.33 7.46
N LEU A 633 -16.32 -22.79 6.55
CA LEU A 633 -15.38 -21.94 5.80
C LEU A 633 -16.08 -20.99 4.81
N VAL A 634 -17.24 -21.35 4.26
CA VAL A 634 -17.92 -20.53 3.25
C VAL A 634 -18.18 -19.10 3.71
N PRO A 635 -18.94 -18.85 4.80
CA PRO A 635 -19.23 -17.47 5.22
C PRO A 635 -17.96 -16.74 5.66
N VAL A 636 -17.02 -17.45 6.32
CA VAL A 636 -15.78 -16.89 6.83
C VAL A 636 -14.89 -16.37 5.70
N VAL A 637 -14.65 -17.20 4.67
CA VAL A 637 -13.80 -16.85 3.52
C VAL A 637 -14.49 -15.83 2.62
N ALA A 638 -15.80 -15.98 2.38
CA ALA A 638 -16.55 -15.04 1.54
C ALA A 638 -16.54 -13.62 2.11
N ILE A 639 -16.84 -13.48 3.40
CA ILE A 639 -16.88 -12.16 4.06
C ILE A 639 -15.47 -11.57 4.17
N ALA A 640 -14.46 -12.38 4.49
CA ALA A 640 -13.07 -11.91 4.53
C ALA A 640 -12.61 -11.41 3.16
N ALA A 641 -12.94 -12.11 2.07
CA ALA A 641 -12.58 -11.70 0.72
C ALA A 641 -13.30 -10.42 0.26
N MET A 642 -14.58 -10.27 0.61
CA MET A 642 -15.37 -9.08 0.25
C MET A 642 -14.98 -7.85 1.07
N SER A 643 -14.52 -8.05 2.32
CA SER A 643 -14.22 -6.93 3.22
C SER A 643 -13.09 -6.01 2.73
N GLU A 644 -12.21 -6.48 1.84
CA GLU A 644 -11.14 -5.64 1.28
C GLU A 644 -11.65 -4.49 0.42
N GLN A 645 -12.80 -4.66 -0.24
CA GLN A 645 -13.41 -3.63 -1.10
C GLN A 645 -14.54 -2.85 -0.41
N MET A 646 -14.92 -3.20 0.83
CA MET A 646 -16.10 -2.66 1.50
C MET A 646 -15.77 -1.46 2.38
N GLU A 647 -16.51 -0.36 2.20
CA GLU A 647 -16.28 0.90 2.91
C GLU A 647 -16.78 0.86 4.37
N THR A 648 -17.95 0.25 4.61
CA THR A 648 -18.52 0.23 5.97
C THR A 648 -17.95 -0.91 6.81
N PRO A 649 -17.55 -0.67 8.07
CA PRO A 649 -17.08 -1.71 9.00
C PRO A 649 -18.09 -2.85 9.19
N LEU A 650 -17.60 -4.07 9.41
CA LEU A 650 -18.41 -5.25 9.72
C LEU A 650 -19.27 -5.02 10.98
N ALA A 651 -18.80 -4.23 11.95
CA ALA A 651 -19.56 -3.87 13.14
C ALA A 651 -20.91 -3.16 12.86
N GLN A 652 -21.03 -2.50 11.69
CA GLN A 652 -22.28 -1.83 11.25
C GLN A 652 -23.17 -2.77 10.43
N ARG A 653 -22.74 -4.01 10.18
CA ARG A 653 -23.43 -5.03 9.38
C ARG A 653 -23.74 -6.27 10.21
N PRO A 654 -24.78 -6.21 11.07
CA PRO A 654 -25.10 -7.28 12.00
C PRO A 654 -25.34 -8.63 11.31
N VAL A 655 -25.87 -8.69 10.09
CA VAL A 655 -26.10 -9.96 9.37
C VAL A 655 -24.78 -10.59 8.93
N ALA A 656 -23.92 -9.81 8.27
CA ALA A 656 -22.59 -10.27 7.87
C ALA A 656 -21.75 -10.66 9.09
N MET A 657 -21.77 -9.86 10.16
CA MET A 657 -21.10 -10.16 11.41
C MET A 657 -21.60 -11.48 12.02
N ALA A 658 -22.92 -11.70 12.10
CA ALA A 658 -23.48 -12.92 12.65
C ALA A 658 -23.11 -14.17 11.82
N LEU A 659 -23.12 -14.06 10.48
CA LEU A 659 -22.67 -15.14 9.59
C LEU A 659 -21.17 -15.43 9.75
N PHE A 660 -20.34 -14.40 9.87
CA PHE A 660 -18.91 -14.54 10.09
C PHE A 660 -18.61 -15.22 11.44
N MET A 661 -19.21 -14.72 12.52
CA MET A 661 -19.01 -15.24 13.88
C MET A 661 -19.54 -16.67 14.04
N SER A 662 -20.71 -16.97 13.48
CA SER A 662 -21.24 -18.34 13.45
C SER A 662 -20.38 -19.28 12.62
N GLY A 663 -19.81 -18.81 11.51
CA GLY A 663 -18.84 -19.53 10.71
C GLY A 663 -17.54 -19.84 11.48
N LEU A 664 -16.98 -18.87 12.21
CA LEU A 664 -15.80 -19.07 13.06
C LEU A 664 -16.08 -20.09 14.18
N LEU A 665 -17.24 -20.01 14.82
CA LEU A 665 -17.64 -20.94 15.87
C LEU A 665 -17.84 -22.36 15.33
N ALA A 666 -18.50 -22.50 14.17
CA ALA A 666 -18.63 -23.77 13.47
C ALA A 666 -17.27 -24.33 13.02
N MET A 667 -16.34 -23.47 12.61
CA MET A 667 -14.98 -23.85 12.24
C MET A 667 -14.21 -24.39 13.47
N ALA A 668 -14.22 -23.66 14.59
CA ALA A 668 -13.61 -24.10 15.86
C ALA A 668 -14.17 -25.45 16.31
N TRP A 669 -15.50 -25.60 16.28
CA TRP A 669 -16.17 -26.86 16.60
C TRP A 669 -15.72 -28.00 15.68
N SER A 670 -15.74 -27.79 14.35
CA SER A 670 -15.39 -28.84 13.40
C SER A 670 -13.92 -29.27 13.51
N LEU A 671 -13.01 -28.31 13.72
CA LEU A 671 -11.58 -28.57 13.92
C LEU A 671 -11.34 -29.35 15.21
N THR A 672 -11.96 -28.94 16.31
CA THR A 672 -11.89 -29.65 17.60
C THR A 672 -12.35 -31.10 17.45
N GLN A 673 -13.48 -31.31 16.79
CA GLN A 673 -13.99 -32.65 16.50
C GLN A 673 -13.07 -33.44 15.55
N LEU A 674 -12.40 -32.79 14.60
CA LEU A 674 -11.43 -33.41 13.70
C LEU A 674 -10.23 -33.97 14.46
N ILE A 675 -9.70 -33.20 15.42
CA ILE A 675 -8.56 -33.57 16.25
C ILE A 675 -8.97 -34.68 17.23
N LEU A 676 -10.09 -34.53 17.91
CA LEU A 676 -10.62 -35.55 18.84
C LEU A 676 -10.95 -36.86 18.14
N ALA A 677 -11.38 -36.83 16.87
CA ALA A 677 -11.60 -38.03 16.09
C ALA A 677 -10.32 -38.83 15.82
N HIS A 678 -9.14 -38.21 15.86
CA HIS A 678 -7.85 -38.85 15.61
C HIS A 678 -7.29 -39.59 16.85
N VAL A 679 -7.62 -39.11 18.05
CA VAL A 679 -7.13 -39.62 19.35
C VAL A 679 -7.41 -41.11 19.60
N PRO A 680 -8.64 -41.65 19.44
CA PRO A 680 -8.94 -43.03 19.80
C PRO A 680 -8.29 -44.08 18.89
N ILE A 681 -7.77 -43.68 17.71
CA ILE A 681 -7.31 -44.61 16.68
C ILE A 681 -5.78 -44.66 16.57
N PHE A 682 -5.09 -43.55 16.83
CA PHE A 682 -3.64 -43.44 16.69
C PHE A 682 -2.90 -43.25 18.03
N GLY A 683 -3.65 -43.16 19.15
CA GLY A 683 -3.12 -42.98 20.50
C GLY A 683 -2.84 -41.51 20.86
N VAL A 684 -2.74 -41.21 22.16
CA VAL A 684 -2.50 -39.85 22.66
C VAL A 684 -1.01 -39.53 22.59
N ARG A 685 -0.59 -38.79 21.55
CA ARG A 685 0.69 -38.05 21.62
C ARG A 685 0.37 -36.66 22.14
N LEU A 686 0.60 -36.43 23.44
CA LEU A 686 0.21 -35.21 24.14
C LEU A 686 0.56 -33.92 23.37
N PHE A 687 1.77 -33.86 22.81
CA PHE A 687 2.22 -32.75 21.98
C PHE A 687 1.32 -32.50 20.75
N ARG A 688 0.93 -33.54 19.99
CA ARG A 688 0.05 -33.37 18.81
C ARG A 688 -1.37 -32.98 19.21
N LEU A 689 -1.85 -33.48 20.35
CA LEU A 689 -3.16 -33.13 20.86
C LEU A 689 -3.20 -31.66 21.28
N ILE A 690 -2.21 -31.20 22.05
CA ILE A 690 -2.09 -29.79 22.47
C ILE A 690 -1.95 -28.89 21.24
N LEU A 691 -1.08 -29.23 20.29
CA LEU A 691 -0.89 -28.45 19.06
C LEU A 691 -2.17 -28.40 18.22
N GLY A 692 -2.86 -29.52 18.07
CA GLY A 692 -4.16 -29.57 17.39
C GLY A 692 -5.18 -28.67 18.08
N LEU A 693 -5.38 -28.82 19.40
CA LEU A 693 -6.34 -28.02 20.16
C LEU A 693 -6.00 -26.53 20.11
N ALA A 694 -4.72 -26.16 20.16
CA ALA A 694 -4.28 -24.79 19.97
C ALA A 694 -4.70 -24.25 18.58
N MET A 695 -4.53 -25.04 17.51
CA MET A 695 -5.02 -24.66 16.17
C MET A 695 -6.54 -24.56 16.10
N ALA A 696 -7.28 -25.43 16.79
CA ALA A 696 -8.73 -25.36 16.87
C ALA A 696 -9.25 -24.19 17.72
N ALA A 697 -8.42 -23.64 18.61
CA ALA A 697 -8.74 -22.44 19.38
C ALA A 697 -8.53 -21.14 18.59
N VAL A 698 -7.73 -21.15 17.52
CA VAL A 698 -7.46 -19.95 16.69
C VAL A 698 -8.75 -19.25 16.23
N PRO A 699 -9.78 -19.92 15.66
CA PRO A 699 -11.01 -19.24 15.26
C PRO A 699 -11.73 -18.55 16.43
N LEU A 700 -11.60 -19.05 17.66
CA LEU A 700 -12.16 -18.41 18.86
C LEU A 700 -11.35 -17.17 19.26
N VAL A 701 -10.02 -17.21 19.11
CA VAL A 701 -9.16 -16.02 19.30
C VAL A 701 -9.52 -14.95 18.27
N LEU A 702 -9.73 -15.32 17.01
CA LEU A 702 -10.17 -14.40 15.95
C LEU A 702 -11.55 -13.80 16.26
N MET A 703 -12.47 -14.61 16.77
CA MET A 703 -13.77 -14.16 17.27
C MET A 703 -13.62 -13.12 18.39
N GLY A 704 -12.71 -13.36 19.34
CA GLY A 704 -12.38 -12.41 20.41
C GLY A 704 -11.77 -11.10 19.91
N LEU A 705 -10.87 -11.17 18.93
CA LEU A 705 -10.28 -9.98 18.29
C LEU A 705 -11.35 -9.10 17.64
N VAL A 706 -12.29 -9.69 16.90
CA VAL A 706 -13.44 -8.94 16.34
C VAL A 706 -14.27 -8.31 17.46
N ALA A 707 -14.53 -9.03 18.54
CA ALA A 707 -15.30 -8.51 19.67
C ALA A 707 -14.62 -7.33 20.38
N TRP A 708 -13.28 -7.32 20.44
CA TRP A 708 -12.48 -6.21 20.98
C TRP A 708 -12.26 -5.04 20.01
N GLY A 709 -12.71 -5.16 18.76
CA GLY A 709 -12.61 -4.09 17.77
C GLY A 709 -11.44 -4.21 16.79
N TYR A 710 -10.71 -5.34 16.79
CA TYR A 710 -9.64 -5.67 15.83
C TYR A 710 -10.18 -6.44 14.61
N GLU A 711 -11.18 -5.84 13.95
CA GLU A 711 -11.89 -6.44 12.82
C GLU A 711 -10.94 -6.69 11.64
N TYR A 712 -10.15 -5.69 11.28
CA TYR A 712 -9.21 -5.76 10.16
C TYR A 712 -8.16 -6.87 10.35
N THR A 713 -7.58 -6.93 11.54
CA THR A 713 -6.62 -7.96 11.97
C THR A 713 -7.24 -9.35 11.83
N ALA A 714 -8.44 -9.55 12.36
CA ALA A 714 -9.11 -10.84 12.33
C ALA A 714 -9.41 -11.31 10.91
N LEU A 715 -9.94 -10.44 10.05
CA LEU A 715 -10.26 -10.77 8.65
C LEU A 715 -9.01 -11.17 7.85
N ARG A 716 -7.89 -10.46 8.03
CA ARG A 716 -6.61 -10.83 7.40
C ARG A 716 -6.04 -12.14 7.94
N LEU A 717 -6.11 -12.35 9.25
CA LEU A 717 -5.56 -13.55 9.87
C LEU A 717 -6.39 -14.80 9.53
N VAL A 718 -7.71 -14.66 9.33
CA VAL A 718 -8.59 -15.73 8.83
C VAL A 718 -8.09 -16.27 7.49
N ALA A 719 -7.79 -15.40 6.53
CA ALA A 719 -7.32 -15.83 5.21
C ALA A 719 -5.99 -16.61 5.32
N ARG A 720 -5.07 -16.10 6.14
CA ARG A 720 -3.79 -16.78 6.42
C ARG A 720 -4.00 -18.11 7.15
N PHE A 721 -4.92 -18.17 8.09
CA PHE A 721 -5.28 -19.40 8.81
C PHE A 721 -5.92 -20.44 7.89
N ALA A 722 -6.76 -20.03 6.94
CA ALA A 722 -7.29 -20.95 5.93
C ALA A 722 -6.15 -21.57 5.09
N ILE A 723 -5.17 -20.76 4.67
CA ILE A 723 -3.97 -21.25 3.97
C ILE A 723 -3.17 -22.25 4.83
N THR A 724 -2.97 -21.98 6.12
CA THR A 724 -2.26 -22.93 7.00
C THR A 724 -3.01 -24.25 7.15
N LEU A 725 -4.35 -24.24 7.23
CA LEU A 725 -5.17 -25.45 7.20
C LEU A 725 -5.00 -26.23 5.89
N TYR A 726 -4.90 -25.53 4.74
CA TYR A 726 -4.66 -26.17 3.44
C TYR A 726 -3.29 -26.83 3.37
N LEU A 727 -2.25 -26.15 3.85
CA LEU A 727 -0.90 -26.68 3.93
C LEU A 727 -0.82 -27.89 4.86
N LEU A 728 -1.52 -27.86 6.01
CA LEU A 728 -1.57 -28.99 6.93
C LEU A 728 -2.30 -30.18 6.32
N GLY A 729 -3.45 -29.94 5.65
CA GLY A 729 -4.16 -30.99 4.92
C GLY A 729 -3.29 -31.62 3.82
N LEU A 730 -2.57 -30.81 3.06
CA LEU A 730 -1.62 -31.26 2.05
C LEU A 730 -0.48 -32.07 2.69
N TRP A 731 0.09 -31.59 3.79
CA TRP A 731 1.14 -32.26 4.53
C TRP A 731 0.72 -33.67 4.98
N VAL A 732 -0.49 -33.82 5.53
CA VAL A 732 -1.03 -35.14 5.93
C VAL A 732 -1.08 -36.10 4.75
N VAL A 733 -1.48 -35.63 3.57
CA VAL A 733 -1.52 -36.46 2.35
C VAL A 733 -0.11 -36.84 1.88
N VAL A 734 0.84 -35.90 1.94
CA VAL A 734 2.25 -36.14 1.58
C VAL A 734 2.88 -37.14 2.54
N GLU A 735 2.76 -36.92 3.86
CA GLU A 735 3.27 -37.81 4.90
C GLU A 735 2.73 -39.24 4.71
N ALA A 736 1.41 -39.39 4.56
CA ALA A 736 0.79 -40.69 4.35
C ALA A 736 1.27 -41.37 3.05
N THR A 737 1.50 -40.59 1.98
CA THR A 737 2.03 -41.10 0.71
C THR A 737 3.47 -41.58 0.85
N VAL A 738 4.32 -40.84 1.58
CA VAL A 738 5.73 -41.21 1.84
C VAL A 738 5.82 -42.43 2.75
N VAL A 739 5.06 -42.47 3.85
CA VAL A 739 5.03 -43.65 4.74
C VAL A 739 4.64 -44.90 3.95
N ARG A 740 3.64 -44.80 3.07
CA ARG A 740 3.24 -45.91 2.22
C ARG A 740 4.32 -46.29 1.20
N SER A 741 4.98 -45.33 0.56
CA SER A 741 6.03 -45.62 -0.43
C SER A 741 7.23 -46.34 0.20
N LEU A 742 7.64 -45.92 1.41
CA LEU A 742 8.67 -46.59 2.21
C LEU A 742 8.25 -48.01 2.61
N ALA A 743 6.99 -48.21 3.03
CA ALA A 743 6.48 -49.53 3.36
C ALA A 743 6.50 -50.50 2.15
N VAL A 744 6.18 -50.02 0.93
CA VAL A 744 6.33 -50.82 -0.30
C VAL A 744 7.80 -51.16 -0.55
N ALA A 745 8.70 -50.17 -0.39
CA ALA A 745 10.14 -50.33 -0.59
C ALA A 745 10.70 -51.44 0.32
N ALA A 746 10.37 -51.37 1.61
CA ALA A 746 10.80 -52.33 2.63
C ALA A 746 10.32 -53.75 2.30
N ARG A 747 9.04 -53.93 1.92
CA ARG A 747 8.50 -55.24 1.54
C ARG A 747 9.20 -55.83 0.30
N ARG A 748 9.48 -55.02 -0.72
CA ARG A 748 10.21 -55.47 -1.92
C ARG A 748 11.65 -55.87 -1.61
N LEU A 749 12.32 -55.10 -0.76
CA LEU A 749 13.70 -55.38 -0.37
C LEU A 749 13.79 -56.66 0.48
N ALA A 750 12.84 -56.87 1.40
CA ALA A 750 12.69 -58.12 2.13
C ALA A 750 12.45 -59.32 1.21
N TYR A 751 11.58 -59.18 0.20
CA TYR A 751 11.34 -60.23 -0.79
C TYR A 751 12.58 -60.55 -1.64
N ARG A 752 13.31 -59.53 -2.11
CA ARG A 752 14.57 -59.73 -2.85
C ARG A 752 15.60 -60.46 -2.00
N ARG A 753 15.74 -60.11 -0.71
CA ARG A 753 16.61 -60.82 0.24
C ARG A 753 16.18 -62.28 0.43
N ALA A 754 14.89 -62.56 0.59
CA ALA A 754 14.37 -63.92 0.72
C ALA A 754 14.61 -64.77 -0.54
N LEU A 755 14.45 -64.17 -1.72
CA LEU A 755 14.67 -64.85 -3.01
C LEU A 755 16.15 -65.09 -3.30
N ALA A 756 17.04 -64.16 -2.92
CA ALA A 756 18.48 -64.33 -2.98
C ALA A 756 18.94 -65.48 -2.06
N ARG A 757 18.41 -65.57 -0.82
CA ARG A 757 18.69 -66.69 0.09
C ARG A 757 18.26 -68.04 -0.47
N ARG A 758 17.07 -68.12 -1.08
CA ARG A 758 16.61 -69.37 -1.73
C ARG A 758 17.47 -69.76 -2.93
N ARG A 759 17.96 -68.80 -3.71
CA ARG A 759 18.87 -69.09 -4.83
C ARG A 759 20.25 -69.57 -4.35
N ALA A 760 20.79 -68.96 -3.30
CA ALA A 760 22.04 -69.41 -2.68
C ALA A 760 21.93 -70.85 -2.16
N GLN A 761 20.84 -71.21 -1.47
CA GLN A 761 20.61 -72.58 -0.99
C GLN A 761 20.45 -73.61 -2.11
N VAL A 762 19.85 -73.23 -3.25
CA VAL A 762 19.72 -74.14 -4.41
C VAL A 762 21.06 -74.30 -5.15
N GLN A 763 21.92 -73.27 -5.15
CA GLN A 763 23.27 -73.36 -5.71
C GLN A 763 24.19 -74.22 -4.84
N GLU A 764 24.16 -74.04 -3.52
CA GLU A 764 24.92 -74.88 -2.57
C GLU A 764 24.50 -76.36 -2.60
N GLY A 765 23.23 -76.66 -2.88
CA GLY A 765 22.73 -78.04 -3.03
C GLY A 765 22.92 -78.66 -4.42
N ALA A 766 23.41 -77.91 -5.41
CA ALA A 766 23.71 -78.41 -6.76
C ALA A 766 25.22 -78.64 -6.99
N GLU A 767 26.07 -78.13 -6.10
CA GLU A 767 27.53 -78.30 -6.10
C GLU A 767 28.03 -79.36 -5.08
N GLY A 768 27.12 -79.98 -4.32
CA GLY A 768 27.41 -81.13 -3.45
C GLY A 768 26.75 -82.39 -3.97
#